data_AF-A0A412XW73-F1
#
_entry.id   AF-A0A412XW73-F1
#
_cell.length_a   1.000
_cell.length_b   1.000
_cell.length_c   1.000
_cell.angle_alpha   90.00
_cell.angle_beta   90.00
_cell.angle_gamma   90.00
#
_symmetry.space_group_name_H-M   'P 1'
#
loop_
_entity.id
_entity.type
_entity.pdbx_description
1 polymer ?
#
loop_
_entity_poly.entity_id
_entity_poly.type
_entity_poly.pdbx_seq_one_letter_code
_entity_poly.pdbx_strand_id
1 'polypeptide(L)'
;MDKSKAAVNAIKLINQAKKNIDLRPLMIKAVCSYFDLMKDSELSQSDKLFMHYLANQAGIPQYYYPMLNVGTDVDEEVCLQTFCNYVQESNMLVGEGVMLHRYQQEVLNMFTIGHRNRYFLSAATSFGKTFLIYEIVRKMKYTNIAFIFPTISLLSENLLKIHTKPEYAWIKDNYNIHTLSDTEALGERNIFIFTPERYLSFLDKNDSINLDFVFVDEVYKLDNGFIIDEIPQENERDVAYRIALFELLKNENTDALLVGPYIVFPNTVDAIRQSSFMAFLNRYGFIPIDYNLYNIVDKDEVIINTALNVEVNDTFNLTFTEKTKKARVVQLVKQLLERSENTIIYCSQKPLTETYAKELINEETGLENIVNDKVTRLINHIGNLFIDRKGNQWIVSKALKKGIGIHHGLVPKYIQQEIISLFNEGVLKVLICTTTITEGVNTTAKNIIVLSGKKGTKDLKKFDAQNIEGRAGRFMEHYKGRIFIMDKEFRKCINGQDEILRHKFFDRNAEKQDVDIILTDSAYLTQEQMARREQLDQIKGSGAMPNACFEEFRTISYDDKIYLYNTIARFSFADHNKIKELIKRFVGQHRPYNPGIELICQSIRPIIKNDNLRFYAENGDGVTGNCYLTGMISAFILRGFAGSANYYINKEQDVDKGVRKAANFVFNILRYQVVKYFGLFNLLYKHFDATSAGVNIDDVSGIEALLLRLEYSADTKLGRRVSDIGASFKVVEYYDAKENNPENQNMIRQLYNHLDDFEKYNVLKIEQLL
;
A
#
# COMPACT_ATOMS: atom_id res chain seq x y z
N MET A 1 -5.04 -19.59 32.87
CA MET A 1 -5.01 -18.54 33.92
C MET A 1 -6.34 -18.48 34.69
N ASP A 2 -6.33 -18.35 36.01
CA ASP A 2 -7.55 -18.19 36.85
C ASP A 2 -8.26 -16.84 36.56
N LYS A 3 -9.57 -16.86 36.29
CA LYS A 3 -10.44 -15.68 36.06
C LYS A 3 -10.26 -14.63 37.16
N SER A 4 -10.16 -15.05 38.41
CA SER A 4 -10.02 -14.16 39.57
C SER A 4 -8.67 -13.44 39.53
N LYS A 5 -7.59 -14.16 39.22
CA LYS A 5 -6.25 -13.60 39.09
C LYS A 5 -6.18 -12.59 37.94
N ALA A 6 -6.83 -12.89 36.81
CA ALA A 6 -6.92 -12.01 35.66
C ALA A 6 -7.65 -10.70 35.99
N ALA A 7 -8.82 -10.79 36.63
CA ALA A 7 -9.61 -9.64 37.06
C ALA A 7 -8.84 -8.75 38.06
N VAL A 8 -8.19 -9.36 39.06
CA VAL A 8 -7.38 -8.63 40.06
C VAL A 8 -6.21 -7.90 39.38
N ASN A 9 -5.56 -8.54 38.41
CA ASN A 9 -4.47 -7.92 37.67
C ASN A 9 -4.95 -6.69 36.88
N ALA A 10 -6.07 -6.81 36.16
CA ALA A 10 -6.66 -5.70 35.40
C ALA A 10 -7.03 -4.52 36.32
N ILE A 11 -7.69 -4.76 37.45
CA ILE A 11 -8.07 -3.71 38.42
C ILE A 11 -6.84 -3.01 38.99
N LYS A 12 -5.80 -3.78 39.38
CA LYS A 12 -4.54 -3.21 39.91
C LYS A 12 -3.91 -2.26 38.90
N LEU A 13 -3.79 -2.69 37.64
CA LEU A 13 -3.19 -1.88 36.59
C LEU A 13 -4.04 -0.66 36.22
N ILE A 14 -5.37 -0.76 36.23
CA ILE A 14 -6.26 0.40 36.06
C ILE A 14 -5.97 1.47 37.13
N ASN A 15 -5.91 1.06 38.40
CA ASN A 15 -5.68 2.00 39.50
C ASN A 15 -4.26 2.60 39.47
N GLN A 16 -3.27 1.84 39.03
CA GLN A 16 -1.92 2.34 38.83
C GLN A 16 -1.85 3.32 37.63
N ALA A 17 -2.52 3.00 36.52
CA ALA A 17 -2.56 3.83 35.31
C ALA A 17 -3.28 5.18 35.53
N LYS A 18 -4.19 5.27 36.51
CA LYS A 18 -4.77 6.54 36.96
C LYS A 18 -3.75 7.47 37.62
N LYS A 19 -2.70 6.91 38.24
CA LYS A 19 -1.64 7.67 38.91
C LYS A 19 -0.42 7.91 38.02
N ASN A 20 -0.13 6.98 37.12
CA ASN A 20 0.98 7.05 36.18
C ASN A 20 0.49 6.66 34.77
N ILE A 21 0.48 7.65 33.86
CA ILE A 21 -0.01 7.48 32.50
C ILE A 21 0.82 6.46 31.68
N ASP A 22 2.09 6.28 32.03
CA ASP A 22 3.01 5.34 31.36
C ASP A 22 2.62 3.88 31.55
N LEU A 23 1.75 3.59 32.53
CA LEU A 23 1.23 2.25 32.79
C LEU A 23 -0.04 1.93 31.97
N ARG A 24 -0.59 2.90 31.21
CA ARG A 24 -1.76 2.66 30.34
C ARG A 24 -1.53 1.51 29.34
N PRO A 25 -0.38 1.37 28.65
CA PRO A 25 -0.10 0.21 27.81
C PRO A 25 -0.26 -1.14 28.53
N LEU A 26 0.31 -1.27 29.73
CA LEU A 26 0.21 -2.49 30.54
C LEU A 26 -1.22 -2.75 31.02
N MET A 27 -1.95 -1.70 31.36
CA MET A 27 -3.37 -1.76 31.68
C MET A 27 -4.19 -2.29 30.50
N ILE A 28 -4.01 -1.73 29.29
CA ILE A 28 -4.72 -2.20 28.08
C ILE A 28 -4.43 -3.69 27.88
N LYS A 29 -3.17 -4.11 27.97
CA LYS A 29 -2.76 -5.52 27.84
C LYS A 29 -3.48 -6.44 28.83
N ALA A 30 -3.59 -6.04 30.09
CA ALA A 30 -4.28 -6.81 31.12
C ALA A 30 -5.79 -6.90 30.85
N VAL A 31 -6.40 -5.81 30.38
CA VAL A 31 -7.81 -5.79 29.98
C VAL A 31 -8.04 -6.70 28.76
N CYS A 32 -7.22 -6.62 27.72
CA CYS A 32 -7.29 -7.54 26.56
C CYS A 32 -7.20 -9.00 26.99
N SER A 33 -6.26 -9.33 27.88
CA SER A 33 -6.08 -10.70 28.38
C SER A 33 -7.31 -11.20 29.15
N TYR A 34 -7.98 -10.32 29.90
CA TYR A 34 -9.22 -10.67 30.60
C TYR A 34 -10.38 -10.88 29.62
N PHE A 35 -10.53 -10.01 28.63
CA PHE A 35 -11.57 -10.14 27.61
C PHE A 35 -11.40 -11.40 26.75
N ASP A 36 -10.17 -11.74 26.34
CA ASP A 36 -9.90 -12.97 25.57
C ASP A 36 -10.26 -14.22 26.38
N LEU A 37 -10.00 -14.22 27.70
CA LEU A 37 -10.37 -15.32 28.60
C LEU A 37 -11.90 -15.50 28.72
N MET A 38 -12.64 -14.38 28.70
CA MET A 38 -14.10 -14.39 28.92
C MET A 38 -14.91 -14.59 27.64
N LYS A 39 -14.31 -14.43 26.45
CA LYS A 39 -15.00 -14.43 25.14
C LYS A 39 -15.88 -15.64 24.86
N ASP A 40 -15.44 -16.83 25.27
CA ASP A 40 -16.13 -18.09 24.99
C ASP A 40 -16.91 -18.62 26.21
N SER A 41 -17.10 -17.79 27.25
CA SER A 41 -17.82 -18.15 28.47
C SER A 41 -19.23 -17.58 28.49
N GLU A 42 -20.19 -18.28 29.12
CA GLU A 42 -21.48 -17.67 29.44
C GLU A 42 -21.28 -16.54 30.47
N LEU A 43 -21.74 -15.34 30.13
CA LEU A 43 -21.55 -14.14 30.93
C LEU A 43 -22.78 -13.85 31.79
N SER A 44 -22.59 -13.78 33.11
CA SER A 44 -23.62 -13.24 34.01
C SER A 44 -23.79 -11.72 33.81
N GLN A 45 -24.89 -11.16 34.31
CA GLN A 45 -25.10 -9.71 34.26
C GLN A 45 -23.98 -8.94 34.99
N SER A 46 -23.48 -9.48 36.11
CA SER A 46 -22.34 -8.92 36.83
C SER A 46 -21.05 -8.96 36.02
N ASP A 47 -20.82 -10.03 35.25
CA ASP A 47 -19.66 -10.12 34.36
C ASP A 47 -19.76 -9.07 33.26
N LYS A 48 -20.93 -8.93 32.63
CA LYS A 48 -21.19 -7.92 31.60
C LYS A 48 -20.92 -6.50 32.12
N LEU A 49 -21.48 -6.13 33.26
CA LEU A 49 -21.27 -4.81 33.89
C LEU A 49 -19.81 -4.56 34.25
N PHE A 50 -19.11 -5.57 34.80
CA PHE A 50 -17.71 -5.46 35.15
C PHE A 50 -16.83 -5.29 33.90
N MET A 51 -17.12 -6.03 32.83
CA MET A 51 -16.41 -5.90 31.56
C MET A 51 -16.66 -4.54 30.91
N HIS A 52 -17.91 -4.06 30.91
CA HIS A 52 -18.26 -2.72 30.44
C HIS A 52 -17.44 -1.65 31.18
N TYR A 53 -17.31 -1.78 32.51
CA TYR A 53 -16.42 -0.94 33.31
C TYR A 53 -14.95 -1.03 32.88
N LEU A 54 -14.39 -2.24 32.74
CA LEU A 54 -12.99 -2.43 32.34
C LEU A 54 -12.69 -1.81 30.97
N ALA A 55 -13.58 -1.98 29.99
CA ALA A 55 -13.44 -1.39 28.65
C ALA A 55 -13.40 0.16 28.72
N ASN A 56 -14.32 0.76 29.48
CA ASN A 56 -14.37 2.20 29.68
C ASN A 56 -13.13 2.75 30.40
N GLN A 57 -12.67 2.06 31.44
CA GLN A 57 -11.45 2.46 32.15
C GLN A 57 -10.21 2.38 31.25
N ALA A 58 -10.12 1.33 30.43
CA ALA A 58 -9.09 1.17 29.42
C ALA A 58 -9.13 2.27 28.33
N GLY A 59 -10.27 2.96 28.22
CA GLY A 59 -10.52 3.96 27.17
C GLY A 59 -10.83 3.33 25.83
N ILE A 60 -11.31 2.09 25.81
CA ILE A 60 -11.62 1.33 24.61
C ILE A 60 -12.99 0.67 24.81
N PRO A 61 -14.08 1.46 24.95
CA PRO A 61 -15.43 0.95 25.15
C PRO A 61 -15.85 -0.05 24.08
N GLN A 62 -15.29 0.08 22.87
CA GLN A 62 -15.59 -0.81 21.76
C GLN A 62 -15.19 -2.26 22.00
N TYR A 63 -14.31 -2.55 22.97
CA TYR A 63 -14.07 -3.93 23.39
C TYR A 63 -15.34 -4.64 23.84
N TYR A 64 -16.34 -3.91 24.29
CA TYR A 64 -17.54 -4.49 24.84
C TYR A 64 -18.53 -4.98 23.76
N TYR A 65 -18.66 -4.26 22.64
CA TYR A 65 -19.63 -4.60 21.58
C TYR A 65 -19.47 -5.99 20.95
N PRO A 66 -18.26 -6.46 20.59
CA PRO A 66 -18.07 -7.78 19.98
C PRO A 66 -18.54 -8.96 20.85
N MET A 67 -18.62 -8.78 22.17
CA MET A 67 -19.04 -9.86 23.07
C MET A 67 -20.55 -10.07 23.09
N LEU A 68 -21.32 -9.07 22.66
CA LEU A 68 -22.74 -9.06 22.96
C LEU A 68 -23.59 -9.71 21.88
N ASN A 69 -23.11 -9.89 20.64
CA ASN A 69 -23.90 -10.46 19.52
C ASN A 69 -25.33 -9.88 19.39
N VAL A 70 -25.59 -8.68 19.92
CA VAL A 70 -26.94 -8.18 20.19
C VAL A 70 -27.01 -6.70 19.87
N GLY A 71 -28.09 -6.33 19.18
CA GLY A 71 -28.47 -4.96 18.91
C GLY A 71 -28.93 -4.23 20.17
N THR A 72 -28.51 -2.98 20.26
CA THR A 72 -29.18 -1.81 20.84
C THR A 72 -29.51 -1.71 22.32
N ASP A 73 -29.55 -2.76 23.14
CA ASP A 73 -29.66 -2.58 24.61
C ASP A 73 -28.82 -3.61 25.36
N VAL A 74 -27.75 -3.11 25.99
CA VAL A 74 -26.68 -3.94 26.54
C VAL A 74 -26.82 -4.17 28.04
N ASP A 75 -27.32 -3.17 28.75
CA ASP A 75 -27.49 -3.19 30.20
C ASP A 75 -28.98 -3.13 30.54
N GLU A 76 -29.53 -4.23 31.05
CA GLU A 76 -30.94 -4.33 31.49
C GLU A 76 -31.25 -3.40 32.69
N GLU A 77 -30.22 -2.99 33.44
CA GLU A 77 -30.32 -2.07 34.57
C GLU A 77 -29.24 -0.97 34.48
N VAL A 78 -29.67 0.30 34.45
CA VAL A 78 -28.76 1.46 34.48
C VAL A 78 -28.46 1.84 35.93
N CYS A 79 -27.35 1.35 36.48
CA CYS A 79 -26.85 1.79 37.78
C CYS A 79 -25.93 3.03 37.63
N LEU A 80 -25.55 3.68 38.75
CA LEU A 80 -24.67 4.86 38.71
C LEU A 80 -23.35 4.59 37.99
N GLN A 81 -22.79 3.38 38.11
CA GLN A 81 -21.57 3.00 37.42
C GLN A 81 -21.79 2.91 35.91
N THR A 82 -22.87 2.28 35.47
CA THR A 82 -23.25 2.16 34.05
C THR A 82 -23.55 3.54 33.45
N PHE A 83 -24.26 4.39 34.19
CA PHE A 83 -24.52 5.77 33.77
C PHE A 83 -23.22 6.56 33.58
N CYS A 84 -22.28 6.47 34.53
CA CYS A 84 -20.97 7.08 34.40
C CYS A 84 -20.18 6.58 33.17
N ASN A 85 -20.29 5.29 32.83
CA ASN A 85 -19.68 4.73 31.63
C ASN A 85 -20.30 5.37 30.37
N TYR A 86 -21.64 5.41 30.25
CA TYR A 86 -22.29 6.04 29.09
C TYR A 86 -21.94 7.53 28.94
N VAL A 87 -21.80 8.27 30.03
CA VAL A 87 -21.33 9.67 30.00
C VAL A 87 -19.88 9.79 29.49
N GLN A 88 -19.02 8.80 29.80
CA GLN A 88 -17.67 8.77 29.24
C GLN A 88 -17.71 8.42 27.75
N GLU A 89 -18.56 7.48 27.36
CA GLU A 89 -18.74 7.06 25.96
C GLU A 89 -19.30 8.17 25.09
N SER A 90 -20.20 9.00 25.61
CA SER A 90 -20.75 10.13 24.85
C SER A 90 -19.67 11.14 24.45
N ASN A 91 -18.58 11.26 25.22
CA ASN A 91 -17.45 12.12 24.86
C ASN A 91 -16.56 11.52 23.75
N MET A 92 -16.73 10.24 23.45
CA MET A 92 -16.00 9.50 22.41
C MET A 92 -16.84 9.30 21.14
N LEU A 93 -18.12 9.64 21.18
CA LEU A 93 -19.00 9.64 20.01
C LEU A 93 -18.77 10.91 19.19
N VAL A 94 -18.48 10.72 17.92
CA VAL A 94 -18.34 11.77 16.91
C VAL A 94 -19.50 11.67 15.90
N GLY A 95 -19.43 12.41 14.79
CA GLY A 95 -20.54 12.51 13.83
C GLY A 95 -21.04 11.15 13.33
N GLU A 96 -22.37 11.04 13.12
CA GLU A 96 -23.05 9.84 12.63
C GLU A 96 -22.96 8.61 13.56
N GLY A 97 -22.74 8.82 14.87
CA GLY A 97 -22.72 7.74 15.87
C GLY A 97 -21.42 6.93 15.89
N VAL A 98 -20.38 7.43 15.23
CA VAL A 98 -19.07 6.80 15.17
C VAL A 98 -18.38 6.93 16.53
N MET A 99 -17.86 5.84 17.10
CA MET A 99 -17.19 5.84 18.41
C MET A 99 -15.67 5.73 18.28
N LEU A 100 -14.94 6.74 18.75
CA LEU A 100 -13.48 6.74 18.87
C LEU A 100 -13.04 6.04 20.15
N HIS A 101 -11.83 5.48 20.21
CA HIS A 101 -11.23 5.14 21.50
C HIS A 101 -10.55 6.37 22.11
N ARG A 102 -10.31 6.37 23.43
CA ARG A 102 -9.73 7.51 24.17
C ARG A 102 -8.51 8.10 23.49
N TYR A 103 -7.58 7.26 23.04
CA TYR A 103 -6.33 7.72 22.44
C TYR A 103 -6.51 8.37 21.05
N GLN A 104 -7.52 7.97 20.27
CA GLN A 104 -7.91 8.67 19.05
C GLN A 104 -8.54 10.03 19.38
N GLN A 105 -9.42 10.06 20.39
CA GLN A 105 -10.03 11.30 20.87
C GLN A 105 -8.98 12.30 21.38
N GLU A 106 -7.96 11.82 22.11
CA GLU A 106 -6.83 12.63 22.57
C GLU A 106 -6.12 13.31 21.39
N VAL A 107 -5.84 12.59 20.30
CA VAL A 107 -5.24 13.20 19.08
C VAL A 107 -6.22 14.16 18.39
N LEU A 108 -7.48 13.78 18.22
CA LEU A 108 -8.50 14.64 17.60
C LEU A 108 -8.66 15.97 18.37
N ASN A 109 -8.56 15.93 19.70
CA ASN A 109 -8.67 17.10 20.56
C ASN A 109 -7.50 18.08 20.41
N MET A 110 -6.33 17.62 19.96
CA MET A 110 -5.18 18.50 19.71
C MET A 110 -5.42 19.45 18.54
N PHE A 111 -6.18 19.01 17.52
CA PHE A 111 -6.53 19.87 16.38
C PHE A 111 -7.48 21.00 16.78
N THR A 112 -7.06 22.24 16.58
CA THR A 112 -7.84 23.43 16.98
C THR A 112 -7.94 24.44 15.84
N ILE A 113 -9.16 24.93 15.59
CA ILE A 113 -9.43 25.92 14.54
C ILE A 113 -8.70 27.23 14.87
N GLY A 114 -8.09 27.84 13.86
CA GLY A 114 -7.36 29.11 13.99
C GLY A 114 -5.93 28.98 14.55
N HIS A 115 -5.46 27.77 14.83
CA HIS A 115 -4.09 27.49 15.22
C HIS A 115 -3.42 26.61 14.16
N ARG A 116 -2.08 26.66 14.11
CA ARG A 116 -1.29 25.77 13.25
C ARG A 116 -1.25 24.37 13.85
N ASN A 117 -1.76 23.39 13.13
CA ASN A 117 -1.87 21.99 13.56
C ASN A 117 -0.88 21.13 12.79
N ARG A 118 0.28 20.84 13.38
CA ARG A 118 1.31 19.95 12.80
C ARG A 118 1.72 18.87 13.77
N TYR A 119 1.30 17.64 13.48
CA TYR A 119 1.50 16.49 14.35
C TYR A 119 2.15 15.34 13.61
N PHE A 120 3.08 14.65 14.29
CA PHE A 120 3.60 13.38 13.83
C PHE A 120 3.11 12.28 14.77
N LEU A 121 2.25 11.38 14.29
CA LEU A 121 1.68 10.30 15.09
C LEU A 121 2.39 8.98 14.80
N SER A 122 3.11 8.47 15.79
CA SER A 122 3.61 7.09 15.78
C SER A 122 2.70 6.17 16.57
N ALA A 123 2.07 5.20 15.91
CA ALA A 123 1.17 4.25 16.59
C ALA A 123 1.08 2.91 15.86
N ALA A 124 0.80 1.84 16.60
CA ALA A 124 0.63 0.50 16.04
C ALA A 124 -0.40 0.45 14.89
N THR A 125 -0.31 -0.57 14.03
CA THR A 125 -1.22 -0.75 12.88
C THR A 125 -2.69 -0.86 13.31
N SER A 126 -2.96 -1.43 14.49
CA SER A 126 -4.30 -1.58 15.06
C SER A 126 -4.89 -0.29 15.66
N PHE A 127 -4.14 0.81 15.74
CA PHE A 127 -4.61 2.09 16.31
C PHE A 127 -5.69 2.78 15.47
N GLY A 128 -5.87 2.41 14.21
CA GLY A 128 -6.88 3.05 13.33
C GLY A 128 -6.47 4.46 12.87
N LYS A 129 -5.20 4.66 12.51
CA LYS A 129 -4.66 5.95 12.05
C LYS A 129 -5.46 6.55 10.89
N THR A 130 -5.77 5.75 9.86
CA THR A 130 -6.56 6.16 8.69
C THR A 130 -8.03 6.45 9.02
N PHE A 131 -8.56 5.93 10.12
CA PHE A 131 -9.92 6.25 10.55
C PHE A 131 -10.00 7.67 11.14
N LEU A 132 -8.97 8.06 11.89
CA LEU A 132 -8.88 9.37 12.54
C LEU A 132 -8.86 10.55 11.56
N ILE A 133 -8.31 10.37 10.35
CA ILE A 133 -8.13 11.47 9.38
C ILE A 133 -9.46 12.10 8.98
N TYR A 134 -10.51 11.30 8.82
CA TYR A 134 -11.81 11.76 8.35
C TYR A 134 -12.51 12.58 9.42
N GLU A 135 -12.37 12.21 10.69
CA GLU A 135 -12.91 12.97 11.82
C GLU A 135 -12.16 14.28 12.04
N ILE A 136 -10.84 14.31 11.79
CA ILE A 136 -10.07 15.56 11.77
C ILE A 136 -10.59 16.49 10.68
N VAL A 137 -10.78 16.00 9.46
CA VAL A 137 -11.33 16.80 8.35
C VAL A 137 -12.74 17.30 8.69
N ARG A 138 -13.59 16.45 9.26
CA ARG A 138 -14.95 16.80 9.70
C ARG A 138 -14.94 17.91 10.75
N LYS A 139 -14.07 17.79 11.77
CA LYS A 139 -13.92 18.79 12.85
C LYS A 139 -13.41 20.13 12.33
N MET A 140 -12.37 20.09 11.50
CA MET A 140 -11.62 21.27 11.07
C MET A 140 -12.23 21.97 9.85
N LYS A 141 -13.06 21.26 9.06
CA LYS A 141 -13.74 21.78 7.87
C LYS A 141 -12.78 22.36 6.81
N TYR A 142 -11.64 21.70 6.61
CA TYR A 142 -10.68 22.07 5.56
C TYR A 142 -11.31 22.04 4.17
N THR A 143 -10.83 22.86 3.25
CA THR A 143 -11.43 23.03 1.91
C THR A 143 -10.65 22.23 0.87
N ASN A 144 -9.33 22.41 0.81
CA ASN A 144 -8.44 21.70 -0.11
C ASN A 144 -7.50 20.80 0.67
N ILE A 145 -7.61 19.49 0.45
CA ILE A 145 -6.98 18.47 1.28
C ILE A 145 -6.20 17.48 0.43
N ALA A 146 -4.98 17.13 0.82
CA ALA A 146 -4.21 16.06 0.19
C ALA A 146 -3.99 14.87 1.13
N PHE A 147 -4.36 13.68 0.68
CA PHE A 147 -4.08 12.40 1.30
C PHE A 147 -3.05 11.64 0.47
N ILE A 148 -1.86 11.45 1.04
CA ILE A 148 -0.75 10.76 0.40
C ILE A 148 -0.62 9.36 0.99
N PHE A 149 -0.90 8.36 0.15
CA PHE A 149 -0.75 6.96 0.48
C PHE A 149 0.44 6.35 -0.28
N PRO A 150 1.25 5.49 0.34
CA PRO A 150 2.46 4.96 -0.27
C PRO A 150 2.20 3.98 -1.43
N THR A 151 0.97 3.50 -1.61
CA THR A 151 0.63 2.55 -2.67
C THR A 151 -0.73 2.86 -3.27
N ILE A 152 -0.89 2.52 -4.56
CA ILE A 152 -2.20 2.59 -5.23
C ILE A 152 -3.21 1.66 -4.53
N SER A 153 -2.79 0.57 -3.90
CA SER A 153 -3.71 -0.33 -3.18
C SER A 153 -4.40 0.35 -2.01
N LEU A 154 -3.64 1.08 -1.19
CA LEU A 154 -4.18 1.77 -0.04
C LEU A 154 -5.02 2.99 -0.45
N LEU A 155 -4.64 3.67 -1.54
CA LEU A 155 -5.45 4.68 -2.21
C LEU A 155 -6.82 4.11 -2.61
N SER A 156 -6.83 3.00 -3.36
CA SER A 156 -8.07 2.35 -3.82
C SER A 156 -8.95 1.90 -2.65
N GLU A 157 -8.35 1.40 -1.56
CA GLU A 157 -9.08 0.98 -0.37
C GLU A 157 -9.80 2.18 0.29
N ASN A 158 -9.11 3.31 0.44
CA ASN A 158 -9.70 4.51 1.01
C ASN A 158 -10.79 5.10 0.12
N LEU A 159 -10.60 5.07 -1.21
CA LEU A 159 -11.64 5.45 -2.15
C LEU A 159 -12.87 4.53 -1.99
N LEU A 160 -12.68 3.21 -1.99
CA LEU A 160 -13.76 2.25 -1.81
C LEU A 160 -14.50 2.48 -0.48
N LYS A 161 -13.77 2.76 0.59
CA LYS A 161 -14.32 3.05 1.92
C LYS A 161 -15.23 4.27 1.88
N ILE A 162 -14.78 5.37 1.27
CA ILE A 162 -15.58 6.59 1.11
C ILE A 162 -16.86 6.28 0.31
N HIS A 163 -16.76 5.48 -0.75
CA HIS A 163 -17.90 5.22 -1.62
C HIS A 163 -18.91 4.21 -1.06
N THR A 164 -18.50 3.24 -0.25
CA THR A 164 -19.35 2.10 0.18
C THR A 164 -19.90 2.19 1.58
N LYS A 165 -19.24 2.92 2.50
CA LYS A 165 -19.62 2.96 3.91
C LYS A 165 -20.48 4.19 4.22
N PRO A 166 -21.66 4.04 4.87
CA PRO A 166 -22.55 5.15 5.20
C PRO A 166 -21.90 6.25 6.04
N GLU A 167 -21.03 5.89 6.98
CA GLU A 167 -20.29 6.81 7.88
C GLU A 167 -19.38 7.83 7.15
N TYR A 168 -19.15 7.63 5.85
CA TYR A 168 -18.33 8.50 5.00
C TYR A 168 -19.14 9.16 3.88
N ALA A 169 -20.46 8.99 3.85
CA ALA A 169 -21.33 9.56 2.80
C ALA A 169 -21.16 11.09 2.72
N TRP A 170 -21.08 11.74 3.88
CA TRP A 170 -20.86 13.18 3.99
C TRP A 170 -19.62 13.69 3.21
N ILE A 171 -18.60 12.85 2.99
CA ILE A 171 -17.43 13.26 2.20
C ILE A 171 -17.82 13.50 0.75
N LYS A 172 -18.58 12.57 0.16
CA LYS A 172 -19.05 12.67 -1.22
C LYS A 172 -20.03 13.81 -1.40
N ASP A 173 -20.84 14.07 -0.38
CA ASP A 173 -21.82 15.16 -0.42
C ASP A 173 -21.17 16.55 -0.34
N ASN A 174 -19.93 16.65 0.16
CA ASN A 174 -19.27 17.93 0.44
C ASN A 174 -17.96 18.18 -0.31
N TYR A 175 -17.33 17.16 -0.92
CA TYR A 175 -16.02 17.27 -1.56
C TYR A 175 -15.97 16.60 -2.93
N ASN A 176 -15.27 17.24 -3.85
CA ASN A 176 -14.84 16.61 -5.09
C ASN A 176 -13.59 15.75 -4.84
N ILE A 177 -13.67 14.47 -5.17
CA ILE A 177 -12.58 13.50 -4.93
C ILE A 177 -11.77 13.32 -6.22
N HIS A 178 -10.46 13.54 -6.12
CA HIS A 178 -9.51 13.46 -7.23
C HIS A 178 -8.45 12.39 -6.97
N THR A 179 -8.32 11.43 -7.89
CA THR A 179 -7.35 10.32 -7.80
C THR A 179 -6.39 10.24 -8.97
N LEU A 180 -6.67 11.00 -10.04
CA LEU A 180 -5.87 11.08 -11.26
C LEU A 180 -5.05 12.38 -11.29
N SER A 181 -3.83 12.30 -11.81
CA SER A 181 -2.92 13.45 -11.88
C SER A 181 -3.27 14.46 -12.99
N ASP A 182 -4.13 14.10 -13.94
CA ASP A 182 -4.59 14.92 -15.06
C ASP A 182 -5.91 15.66 -14.77
N THR A 183 -6.16 16.00 -13.50
CA THR A 183 -7.38 16.70 -13.11
C THR A 183 -7.31 18.19 -13.49
N GLU A 184 -8.17 18.63 -14.42
CA GLU A 184 -8.19 20.03 -14.92
C GLU A 184 -9.21 20.94 -14.24
N ALA A 185 -10.30 20.40 -13.68
CA ALA A 185 -11.37 21.19 -13.06
C ALA A 185 -11.44 20.95 -11.55
N LEU A 186 -11.07 21.97 -10.78
CA LEU A 186 -11.17 21.97 -9.31
C LEU A 186 -12.50 22.57 -8.87
N GLY A 187 -13.15 21.95 -7.90
CA GLY A 187 -14.36 22.52 -7.27
C GLY A 187 -14.01 23.47 -6.13
N GLU A 188 -15.04 23.91 -5.40
CA GLU A 188 -14.83 24.73 -4.19
C GLU A 188 -14.13 23.94 -3.08
N ARG A 189 -14.45 22.66 -2.93
CA ARG A 189 -13.89 21.75 -1.91
C ARG A 189 -13.34 20.50 -2.58
N ASN A 190 -12.08 20.19 -2.30
CA ASN A 190 -11.35 19.13 -3.01
C ASN A 190 -10.60 18.22 -2.04
N ILE A 191 -10.70 16.91 -2.28
CA ILE A 191 -9.86 15.88 -1.65
C ILE A 191 -9.04 15.20 -2.73
N PHE A 192 -7.73 15.39 -2.66
CA PHE A 192 -6.75 14.73 -3.52
C PHE A 192 -6.26 13.47 -2.81
N ILE A 193 -6.53 12.30 -3.40
CA ILE A 193 -6.06 11.02 -2.87
C ILE A 193 -5.01 10.48 -3.83
N PHE A 194 -3.73 10.62 -3.48
CA PHE A 194 -2.61 10.36 -4.37
C PHE A 194 -1.55 9.43 -3.76
N THR A 195 -0.74 8.84 -4.63
CA THR A 195 0.60 8.37 -4.25
C THR A 195 1.61 9.50 -4.40
N PRO A 196 2.82 9.41 -3.82
CA PRO A 196 3.84 10.44 -3.99
C PRO A 196 4.11 10.78 -5.46
N GLU A 197 4.21 9.76 -6.33
CA GLU A 197 4.47 9.94 -7.76
C GLU A 197 3.31 10.65 -8.48
N ARG A 198 2.06 10.30 -8.13
CA ARG A 198 0.88 10.97 -8.70
C ARG A 198 0.76 12.41 -8.25
N TYR A 199 1.12 12.69 -7.00
CA TYR A 199 1.13 14.05 -6.49
C TYR A 199 2.18 14.90 -7.23
N LEU A 200 3.38 14.38 -7.46
CA LEU A 200 4.40 15.08 -8.26
C LEU A 200 3.93 15.31 -9.70
N SER A 201 3.37 14.28 -10.35
CA SER A 201 2.79 14.41 -11.69
C SER A 201 1.61 15.39 -11.75
N PHE A 202 0.84 15.52 -10.67
CA PHE A 202 -0.24 16.50 -10.55
C PHE A 202 0.30 17.92 -10.40
N LEU A 203 1.34 18.10 -9.59
CA LEU A 203 2.02 19.39 -9.41
C LEU A 203 2.62 19.90 -10.72
N ASP A 204 3.23 19.02 -11.53
CA ASP A 204 3.80 19.38 -12.84
C ASP A 204 2.77 20.07 -13.76
N LYS A 205 1.46 19.87 -13.52
CA LYS A 205 0.36 20.49 -14.28
C LYS A 205 -0.39 21.58 -13.51
N ASN A 206 -0.20 21.67 -12.19
CA ASN A 206 -1.03 22.47 -11.28
C ASN A 206 -0.17 23.20 -10.23
N ASP A 207 0.64 24.16 -10.68
CA ASP A 207 1.60 24.89 -9.82
C ASP A 207 0.96 25.81 -8.76
N SER A 208 -0.35 26.03 -8.80
CA SER A 208 -1.02 27.09 -8.01
C SER A 208 -1.98 26.59 -6.92
N ILE A 209 -1.99 25.29 -6.61
CA ILE A 209 -2.92 24.77 -5.62
C ILE A 209 -2.48 25.13 -4.19
N ASN A 210 -3.40 25.71 -3.42
CA ASN A 210 -3.21 25.94 -1.99
C ASN A 210 -3.94 24.86 -1.19
N LEU A 211 -3.18 24.09 -0.41
CA LEU A 211 -3.70 23.03 0.46
C LEU A 211 -3.83 23.55 1.90
N ASP A 212 -4.98 23.30 2.51
CA ASP A 212 -5.24 23.63 3.91
C ASP A 212 -4.73 22.53 4.85
N PHE A 213 -4.82 21.27 4.40
CA PHE A 213 -4.44 20.11 5.19
C PHE A 213 -3.78 19.02 4.34
N VAL A 214 -2.74 18.43 4.91
CA VAL A 214 -2.03 17.29 4.32
C VAL A 214 -1.97 16.13 5.31
N PHE A 215 -2.34 14.95 4.84
CA PHE A 215 -2.11 13.69 5.54
C PHE A 215 -1.13 12.84 4.74
N VAL A 216 -0.11 12.32 5.40
CA VAL A 216 0.90 11.45 4.77
C VAL A 216 1.05 10.17 5.59
N ASP A 217 0.78 9.02 4.95
CA ASP A 217 0.82 7.70 5.58
C ASP A 217 2.13 6.96 5.31
N GLU A 218 2.57 6.14 6.27
CA GLU A 218 3.82 5.37 6.24
C GLU A 218 5.08 6.23 6.00
N VAL A 219 5.23 7.32 6.76
CA VAL A 219 6.29 8.33 6.59
C VAL A 219 7.71 7.77 6.72
N TYR A 220 7.88 6.60 7.32
CA TYR A 220 9.16 5.91 7.35
C TYR A 220 9.74 5.58 5.97
N LYS A 221 8.91 5.56 4.91
CA LYS A 221 9.36 5.35 3.53
C LYS A 221 10.23 6.46 2.96
N LEU A 222 10.37 7.59 3.66
CA LEU A 222 11.35 8.62 3.30
C LEU A 222 12.81 8.15 3.48
N ASP A 223 13.03 7.12 4.31
CA ASP A 223 14.33 6.55 4.64
C ASP A 223 14.44 5.11 4.13
N ASN A 224 15.09 4.94 2.98
CA ASN A 224 15.36 3.61 2.41
C ASN A 224 16.23 2.76 3.35
N GLY A 225 16.99 3.40 4.25
CA GLY A 225 17.78 2.74 5.29
C GLY A 225 16.94 2.26 6.47
N PHE A 226 15.65 2.62 6.56
CA PHE A 226 14.77 2.23 7.66
C PHE A 226 14.14 0.85 7.45
N ILE A 227 13.69 0.54 6.23
CA ILE A 227 13.18 -0.79 5.88
C ILE A 227 14.22 -1.59 5.09
N ILE A 228 13.94 -2.86 4.83
CA ILE A 228 14.73 -3.64 3.89
C ILE A 228 14.02 -3.70 2.56
N ASP A 229 14.68 -3.28 1.49
CA ASP A 229 14.24 -3.57 0.14
C ASP A 229 14.88 -4.85 -0.39
N GLU A 230 14.13 -5.59 -1.21
CA GLU A 230 14.66 -6.77 -1.92
C GLU A 230 15.84 -6.38 -2.83
N ILE A 231 15.91 -5.10 -3.25
CA ILE A 231 16.96 -4.52 -4.09
C ILE A 231 17.86 -3.60 -3.21
N PRO A 232 19.20 -3.68 -3.29
CA PRO A 232 20.11 -2.86 -2.46
C PRO A 232 20.23 -1.37 -2.85
N GLN A 233 19.63 -0.95 -3.96
CA GLN A 233 19.69 0.44 -4.44
C GLN A 233 18.51 1.25 -3.90
N GLU A 234 18.75 2.53 -3.59
CA GLU A 234 17.70 3.50 -3.27
C GLU A 234 16.58 3.44 -4.32
N ASN A 235 15.38 3.11 -3.87
CA ASN A 235 14.24 2.99 -4.76
C ASN A 235 13.79 4.39 -5.16
N GLU A 236 13.46 4.57 -6.44
CA GLU A 236 12.99 5.85 -6.97
C GLU A 236 11.69 6.31 -6.29
N ARG A 237 10.92 5.36 -5.75
CA ARG A 237 9.73 5.65 -4.95
C ARG A 237 10.05 6.40 -3.66
N ASP A 238 11.18 6.10 -3.02
CA ASP A 238 11.57 6.74 -1.77
C ASP A 238 12.04 8.18 -2.05
N VAL A 239 12.72 8.39 -3.19
CA VAL A 239 13.05 9.73 -3.71
C VAL A 239 11.77 10.51 -3.97
N ALA A 240 10.80 9.93 -4.71
CA ALA A 240 9.51 10.57 -4.97
C ALA A 240 8.76 10.90 -3.68
N TYR A 241 8.81 10.02 -2.67
CA TYR A 241 8.23 10.25 -1.35
C TYR A 241 8.83 11.47 -0.66
N ARG A 242 10.16 11.60 -0.64
CA ARG A 242 10.85 12.76 -0.05
C ARG A 242 10.54 14.06 -0.77
N ILE A 243 10.55 14.06 -2.11
CA ILE A 243 10.25 15.26 -2.91
C ILE A 243 8.78 15.65 -2.70
N ALA A 244 7.84 14.70 -2.75
CA ALA A 244 6.43 14.97 -2.50
C ALA A 244 6.20 15.57 -1.11
N LEU A 245 6.81 15.00 -0.07
CA LEU A 245 6.72 15.54 1.30
C LEU A 245 7.28 16.96 1.40
N PHE A 246 8.40 17.24 0.74
CA PHE A 246 8.98 18.58 0.69
C PHE A 246 8.02 19.59 0.04
N GLU A 247 7.45 19.26 -1.13
CA GLU A 247 6.53 20.15 -1.84
C GLU A 247 5.21 20.36 -1.06
N LEU A 248 4.68 19.33 -0.41
CA LEU A 248 3.47 19.44 0.43
C LEU A 248 3.65 20.37 1.64
N LEU A 249 4.86 20.41 2.19
CA LEU A 249 5.17 21.17 3.40
C LEU A 249 5.77 22.56 3.12
N LYS A 250 5.91 22.93 1.84
CA LYS A 250 6.46 24.21 1.39
C LYS A 250 5.69 25.41 1.92
N ASN A 251 4.36 25.30 1.99
CA ASN A 251 3.53 26.30 2.66
C ASN A 251 3.54 26.04 4.17
N GLU A 252 4.10 26.97 4.95
CA GLU A 252 4.18 26.84 6.39
C GLU A 252 2.80 26.87 7.09
N ASN A 253 1.80 27.49 6.46
CA ASN A 253 0.44 27.61 7.00
C ASN A 253 -0.43 26.37 6.80
N THR A 254 0.01 25.42 5.99
CA THR A 254 -0.71 24.16 5.77
C THR A 254 -0.62 23.29 7.03
N ASP A 255 -1.76 22.85 7.53
CA ASP A 255 -1.87 21.90 8.63
C ASP A 255 -1.47 20.50 8.14
N ALA A 256 -0.87 19.70 9.01
CA ALA A 256 -0.33 18.41 8.60
C ALA A 256 -0.42 17.34 9.68
N LEU A 257 -0.81 16.13 9.26
CA LEU A 257 -0.70 14.92 10.06
C LEU A 257 0.18 13.91 9.32
N LEU A 258 1.37 13.70 9.86
CA LEU A 258 2.32 12.69 9.39
C LEU A 258 2.17 11.44 10.25
N VAL A 259 2.10 10.26 9.65
CA VAL A 259 1.90 9.04 10.43
C VAL A 259 2.83 7.90 10.03
N GLY A 260 3.17 7.06 11.00
CA GLY A 260 3.91 5.81 10.79
C GLY A 260 3.77 4.88 11.99
N PRO A 261 3.89 3.56 11.84
CA PRO A 261 3.95 2.65 12.96
C PRO A 261 5.34 2.60 13.56
N TYR A 262 5.45 2.29 14.85
CA TYR A 262 6.69 1.90 15.55
C TYR A 262 7.91 2.81 15.33
N ILE A 263 7.70 4.12 15.11
CA ILE A 263 8.77 5.11 14.98
C ILE A 263 9.20 5.55 16.37
N VAL A 264 10.48 5.35 16.67
CA VAL A 264 11.08 5.75 17.94
C VAL A 264 11.57 7.18 17.88
N PHE A 265 11.21 7.96 18.89
CA PHE A 265 11.68 9.34 19.07
C PHE A 265 12.85 9.34 20.07
N PRO A 266 14.08 9.68 19.67
CA PRO A 266 15.21 9.74 20.59
C PRO A 266 14.95 10.76 21.72
N ASN A 267 15.22 10.37 22.97
CA ASN A 267 15.12 11.28 24.11
C ASN A 267 16.12 12.44 23.97
N THR A 268 15.68 13.65 24.31
CA THR A 268 16.41 14.92 24.21
C THR A 268 17.68 15.03 25.07
N VAL A 269 18.06 13.96 25.80
CA VAL A 269 19.17 13.98 26.76
C VAL A 269 20.54 13.90 26.08
N ASP A 270 20.63 13.31 24.88
CA ASP A 270 21.84 13.35 24.05
C ASP A 270 21.79 14.49 23.02
N ALA A 271 21.81 15.73 23.52
CA ALA A 271 21.78 16.96 22.72
C ALA A 271 22.95 17.10 21.70
N ILE A 272 23.97 16.24 21.77
CA ILE A 272 25.18 16.31 20.94
C ILE A 272 24.94 15.78 19.51
N ARG A 273 23.87 15.02 19.27
CA ARG A 273 23.43 14.61 17.92
C ARG A 273 21.91 14.49 17.85
N GLN A 274 21.20 15.62 17.67
CA GLN A 274 19.80 15.54 17.23
C GLN A 274 19.73 14.70 15.96
N SER A 275 18.87 13.68 15.92
CA SER A 275 18.69 12.88 14.72
C SER A 275 18.22 13.77 13.58
N SER A 276 18.62 13.47 12.34
CA SER A 276 18.20 14.25 11.17
C SER A 276 16.68 14.30 11.03
N PHE A 277 15.98 13.26 11.48
CA PHE A 277 14.52 13.25 11.53
C PHE A 277 13.94 14.20 12.59
N MET A 278 14.56 14.31 13.78
CA MET A 278 14.16 15.33 14.76
C MET A 278 14.41 16.75 14.27
N ALA A 279 15.52 16.98 13.56
CA ALA A 279 15.78 18.26 12.92
C ALA A 279 14.69 18.62 11.90
N PHE A 280 14.24 17.64 11.11
CA PHE A 280 13.09 17.78 10.21
C PHE A 280 11.80 18.16 10.96
N LEU A 281 11.42 17.42 12.00
CA LEU A 281 10.21 17.72 12.77
C LEU A 281 10.26 19.13 13.36
N ASN A 282 11.40 19.51 13.96
CA ASN A 282 11.61 20.83 14.54
C ASN A 282 11.55 21.95 13.49
N ARG A 283 12.19 21.78 12.32
CA ARG A 283 12.20 22.79 11.23
C ARG A 283 10.79 23.12 10.75
N TYR A 284 9.94 22.11 10.64
CA TYR A 284 8.56 22.26 10.15
C TYR A 284 7.52 22.42 11.27
N GLY A 285 7.93 22.44 12.54
CA GLY A 285 7.05 22.67 13.70
C GLY A 285 6.14 21.50 14.05
N PHE A 286 6.57 20.25 13.81
CA PHE A 286 5.80 19.07 14.16
C PHE A 286 5.95 18.69 15.63
N ILE A 287 4.82 18.41 16.28
CA ILE A 287 4.78 17.84 17.63
C ILE A 287 4.70 16.31 17.51
N PRO A 288 5.69 15.54 18.04
CA PRO A 288 5.64 14.08 18.03
C PRO A 288 4.65 13.55 19.06
N ILE A 289 3.88 12.54 18.66
CA ILE A 289 2.89 11.82 19.48
C ILE A 289 3.24 10.33 19.42
N ASP A 290 3.58 9.74 20.57
CA ASP A 290 3.97 8.33 20.67
C ASP A 290 2.87 7.47 21.33
N TYR A 291 2.25 6.61 20.54
CA TYR A 291 1.32 5.56 20.97
C TYR A 291 1.78 4.17 20.51
N ASN A 292 3.08 3.94 20.29
CA ASN A 292 3.61 2.66 19.81
C ASN A 292 3.32 1.48 20.75
N LEU A 293 3.28 1.73 22.06
CA LEU A 293 3.01 0.71 23.08
C LEU A 293 1.51 0.46 23.33
N TYR A 294 0.63 1.30 22.77
CA TYR A 294 -0.81 1.23 22.98
C TYR A 294 -1.44 0.20 22.06
N ASN A 295 -1.08 -1.07 22.27
CA ASN A 295 -1.59 -2.20 21.50
C ASN A 295 -3.03 -2.50 21.89
N ILE A 296 -3.96 -2.01 21.08
CA ILE A 296 -5.41 -2.27 21.17
C ILE A 296 -5.75 -3.76 20.89
N VAL A 297 -4.79 -4.52 20.40
CA VAL A 297 -4.88 -5.97 20.25
C VAL A 297 -3.56 -6.55 20.76
N ASP A 298 -3.62 -7.34 21.82
CA ASP A 298 -2.43 -7.95 22.41
C ASP A 298 -2.00 -9.18 21.60
N LYS A 299 -0.75 -9.63 21.78
CA LYS A 299 -0.17 -10.71 20.99
C LYS A 299 0.60 -11.69 21.86
N ASP A 300 0.43 -12.96 21.53
CA ASP A 300 1.13 -14.07 22.14
C ASP A 300 2.12 -14.71 21.18
N GLU A 301 3.39 -14.79 21.61
CA GLU A 301 4.41 -15.52 20.88
C GLU A 301 4.46 -17.00 21.33
N VAL A 302 4.39 -17.91 20.36
CA VAL A 302 4.53 -19.35 20.58
C VAL A 302 5.69 -19.85 19.71
N ILE A 303 6.71 -20.42 20.35
CA ILE A 303 7.90 -20.89 19.64
C ILE A 303 7.74 -22.35 19.27
N ILE A 304 7.77 -22.63 17.97
CA ILE A 304 7.69 -23.99 17.45
C ILE A 304 9.07 -24.39 16.94
N ASN A 305 9.82 -25.05 17.83
CA ASN A 305 11.14 -25.60 17.54
C ASN A 305 11.02 -27.09 17.14
N THR A 306 11.70 -27.97 17.87
CA THR A 306 11.75 -29.42 17.65
C THR A 306 10.85 -30.21 18.60
N ALA A 307 10.27 -29.57 19.62
CA ALA A 307 9.39 -30.22 20.59
C ALA A 307 8.17 -30.86 19.88
N LEU A 308 7.78 -32.06 20.35
CA LEU A 308 6.62 -32.78 19.83
C LEU A 308 5.31 -32.22 20.40
N ASN A 309 5.32 -31.80 21.67
CA ASN A 309 4.19 -31.14 22.31
C ASN A 309 4.56 -29.70 22.64
N VAL A 310 3.73 -28.75 22.21
CA VAL A 310 3.91 -27.32 22.48
C VAL A 310 2.63 -26.80 23.14
N GLU A 311 2.74 -26.35 24.37
CA GLU A 311 1.64 -25.71 25.08
C GLU A 311 1.47 -24.27 24.60
N VAL A 312 0.22 -23.92 24.29
CA VAL A 312 -0.17 -22.58 23.83
C VAL A 312 -0.84 -21.86 24.99
N ASN A 313 -0.05 -21.16 25.81
CA ASN A 313 -0.48 -20.24 26.87
C ASN A 313 -1.63 -20.75 27.75
N ASP A 314 -1.51 -21.99 28.24
CA ASP A 314 -2.51 -22.67 29.08
C ASP A 314 -3.90 -22.83 28.41
N THR A 315 -4.03 -22.66 27.09
CA THR A 315 -5.31 -22.77 26.37
C THR A 315 -5.48 -24.12 25.67
N PHE A 316 -4.47 -24.59 24.94
CA PHE A 316 -4.46 -25.88 24.28
C PHE A 316 -3.04 -26.36 23.98
N ASN A 317 -2.90 -27.62 23.62
CA ASN A 317 -1.63 -28.23 23.25
C ASN A 317 -1.59 -28.54 21.76
N LEU A 318 -0.47 -28.22 21.13
CA LEU A 318 -0.15 -28.61 19.76
C LEU A 318 0.69 -29.89 19.77
N THR A 319 0.30 -30.87 18.96
CA THR A 319 1.04 -32.13 18.80
C THR A 319 1.67 -32.20 17.41
N PHE A 320 2.96 -32.55 17.35
CA PHE A 320 3.72 -32.75 16.13
C PHE A 320 4.30 -34.15 16.11
N THR A 321 4.13 -34.88 15.01
CA THR A 321 4.76 -36.20 14.80
C THR A 321 5.93 -36.14 13.83
N GLU A 322 5.96 -35.11 12.98
CA GLU A 322 6.93 -34.97 11.90
C GLU A 322 8.10 -34.07 12.26
N LYS A 323 9.27 -34.37 11.69
CA LYS A 323 10.52 -33.63 11.97
C LYS A 323 10.79 -32.50 10.99
N THR A 324 10.28 -32.58 9.76
CA THR A 324 10.58 -31.57 8.74
C THR A 324 9.75 -30.31 8.99
N LYS A 325 10.34 -29.14 8.71
CA LYS A 325 9.65 -27.85 8.87
C LYS A 325 8.35 -27.79 8.05
N LYS A 326 8.39 -28.28 6.80
CA LYS A 326 7.22 -28.33 5.91
C LYS A 326 6.08 -29.16 6.50
N ALA A 327 6.36 -30.39 6.93
CA ALA A 327 5.34 -31.25 7.51
C ALA A 327 4.78 -30.68 8.83
N ARG A 328 5.62 -30.03 9.64
CA ARG A 328 5.15 -29.33 10.85
C ARG A 328 4.24 -28.15 10.55
N VAL A 329 4.48 -27.41 9.45
CA VAL A 329 3.55 -26.35 9.00
C VAL A 329 2.20 -26.95 8.65
N VAL A 330 2.17 -28.05 7.89
CA VAL A 330 0.95 -28.78 7.54
C VAL A 330 0.19 -29.21 8.81
N GLN A 331 0.88 -29.80 9.78
CA GLN A 331 0.29 -30.23 11.07
C GLN A 331 -0.24 -29.06 11.90
N LEU A 332 0.47 -27.94 11.93
CA LEU A 332 0.03 -26.73 12.63
C LEU A 332 -1.23 -26.16 11.99
N VAL A 333 -1.22 -25.99 10.65
CA VAL A 333 -2.37 -25.46 9.92
C VAL A 333 -3.59 -26.35 10.13
N LYS A 334 -3.44 -27.68 10.05
CA LYS A 334 -4.52 -28.63 10.34
C LYS A 334 -5.13 -28.42 11.72
N GLN A 335 -4.30 -28.37 12.77
CA GLN A 335 -4.76 -28.18 14.15
C GLN A 335 -5.43 -26.82 14.39
N LEU A 336 -5.02 -25.76 13.68
CA LEU A 336 -5.69 -24.46 13.75
C LEU A 336 -7.04 -24.46 13.01
N LEU A 337 -7.11 -25.13 11.86
CA LEU A 337 -8.35 -25.27 11.08
C LEU A 337 -9.40 -26.11 11.80
N GLU A 338 -9.01 -27.18 12.50
CA GLU A 338 -9.88 -27.99 13.37
C GLU A 338 -10.54 -27.14 14.48
N ARG A 339 -9.91 -26.01 14.85
CA ARG A 339 -10.42 -25.03 15.81
C ARG A 339 -11.22 -23.90 15.16
N SER A 340 -11.47 -23.97 13.85
CA SER A 340 -12.12 -22.94 13.04
C SER A 340 -11.39 -21.58 13.06
N GLU A 341 -10.08 -21.57 13.34
CA GLU A 341 -9.28 -20.35 13.39
C GLU A 341 -8.63 -20.04 12.03
N ASN A 342 -8.65 -18.78 11.59
CA ASN A 342 -7.94 -18.36 10.39
C ASN A 342 -6.45 -18.09 10.67
N THR A 343 -5.61 -18.23 9.64
CA THR A 343 -4.17 -18.03 9.77
C THR A 343 -3.55 -17.35 8.56
N ILE A 344 -2.58 -16.48 8.82
CA ILE A 344 -1.65 -15.95 7.82
C ILE A 344 -0.34 -16.73 7.94
N ILE A 345 0.29 -17.08 6.81
CA ILE A 345 1.57 -17.76 6.75
C ILE A 345 2.56 -16.83 6.04
N TYR A 346 3.55 -16.35 6.79
CA TYR A 346 4.60 -15.48 6.26
C TYR A 346 5.76 -16.28 5.68
N CYS A 347 6.09 -15.99 4.42
CA CYS A 347 7.24 -16.51 3.68
C CYS A 347 8.20 -15.38 3.31
N SER A 348 9.51 -15.67 3.30
CA SER A 348 10.52 -14.69 2.91
C SER A 348 10.51 -14.37 1.41
N GLN A 349 10.10 -15.32 0.55
CA GLN A 349 10.20 -15.19 -0.91
C GLN A 349 8.92 -15.63 -1.62
N LYS A 350 8.65 -15.01 -2.78
CA LYS A 350 7.48 -15.31 -3.63
C LYS A 350 7.40 -16.79 -4.07
N PRO A 351 8.49 -17.49 -4.48
CA PRO A 351 8.39 -18.92 -4.81
C PRO A 351 8.08 -19.83 -3.62
N LEU A 352 8.43 -19.40 -2.40
CA LEU A 352 8.10 -20.18 -1.21
C LEU A 352 6.61 -20.16 -0.91
N THR A 353 5.88 -19.07 -1.21
CA THR A 353 4.41 -19.06 -1.03
C THR A 353 3.74 -20.12 -1.89
N GLU A 354 4.20 -20.28 -3.13
CA GLU A 354 3.72 -21.33 -4.06
C GLU A 354 4.11 -22.73 -3.58
N THR A 355 5.32 -22.87 -3.03
CA THR A 355 5.81 -24.15 -2.49
C THR A 355 4.93 -24.60 -1.32
N TYR A 356 4.73 -23.75 -0.30
CA TYR A 356 3.89 -24.10 0.85
C TYR A 356 2.42 -24.28 0.48
N ALA A 357 1.91 -23.56 -0.52
CA ALA A 357 0.58 -23.83 -1.06
C ALA A 357 0.48 -25.26 -1.63
N LYS A 358 1.48 -25.70 -2.42
CA LYS A 358 1.52 -27.06 -2.98
C LYS A 358 1.57 -28.12 -1.87
N GLU A 359 2.38 -27.92 -0.84
CA GLU A 359 2.45 -28.83 0.31
C GLU A 359 1.10 -28.94 1.03
N LEU A 360 0.44 -27.81 1.33
CA LEU A 360 -0.86 -27.80 2.03
C LEU A 360 -2.00 -28.42 1.22
N ILE A 361 -1.92 -28.36 -0.12
CA ILE A 361 -2.91 -28.96 -1.03
C ILE A 361 -2.71 -30.49 -1.16
N ASN A 362 -1.46 -30.94 -1.18
CA ASN A 362 -1.11 -32.34 -1.43
C ASN A 362 -1.26 -33.22 -0.17
N GLU A 363 -1.04 -32.65 1.01
CA GLU A 363 -1.11 -33.34 2.29
C GLU A 363 -2.52 -33.29 2.90
N GLU A 364 -2.85 -34.22 3.81
CA GLU A 364 -4.13 -34.26 4.52
C GLU A 364 -4.25 -33.18 5.60
N THR A 365 -4.43 -31.93 5.16
CA THR A 365 -4.68 -30.76 6.02
C THR A 365 -6.13 -30.65 6.52
N GLY A 366 -7.04 -31.50 6.02
CA GLY A 366 -8.48 -31.34 6.22
C GLY A 366 -9.11 -30.27 5.33
N LEU A 367 -8.36 -29.70 4.38
CA LEU A 367 -8.86 -28.72 3.43
C LEU A 367 -9.65 -29.39 2.30
N GLU A 368 -10.97 -29.30 2.41
CA GLU A 368 -11.90 -29.71 1.36
C GLU A 368 -12.02 -28.64 0.27
N ASN A 369 -12.63 -29.02 -0.86
CA ASN A 369 -12.92 -28.04 -1.89
C ASN A 369 -14.02 -27.10 -1.38
N ILE A 370 -13.77 -25.80 -1.37
CA ILE A 370 -14.77 -24.82 -0.95
C ILE A 370 -15.82 -24.68 -2.04
N VAL A 371 -17.09 -24.78 -1.63
CA VAL A 371 -18.25 -24.47 -2.47
C VAL A 371 -18.71 -23.06 -2.13
N ASN A 372 -18.25 -22.07 -2.90
CA ASN A 372 -18.64 -20.68 -2.74
C ASN A 372 -18.68 -19.99 -4.12
N ASP A 373 -19.77 -19.29 -4.42
CA ASP A 373 -19.99 -18.70 -5.75
C ASP A 373 -18.98 -17.61 -6.12
N LYS A 374 -18.49 -16.83 -5.15
CA LYS A 374 -17.43 -15.83 -5.42
C LYS A 374 -16.12 -16.52 -5.78
N VAL A 375 -15.74 -17.56 -5.02
CA VAL A 375 -14.53 -18.36 -5.29
C VAL A 375 -14.61 -19.05 -6.65
N THR A 376 -15.74 -19.69 -6.96
CA THR A 376 -15.97 -20.36 -8.24
C THR A 376 -15.86 -19.39 -9.42
N ARG A 377 -16.47 -18.20 -9.31
CA ARG A 377 -16.37 -17.15 -10.33
C ARG A 377 -14.92 -16.71 -10.55
N LEU A 378 -14.18 -16.44 -9.46
CA LEU A 378 -12.77 -16.04 -9.54
C LEU A 378 -11.90 -17.15 -10.16
N ILE A 379 -12.10 -18.42 -9.79
CA ILE A 379 -11.36 -19.56 -10.36
C ILE A 379 -11.65 -19.71 -11.85
N ASN A 380 -12.92 -19.63 -12.26
CA ASN A 380 -13.31 -19.72 -13.67
C ASN A 380 -12.71 -18.57 -14.49
N HIS A 381 -12.73 -17.36 -13.94
CA HIS A 381 -12.08 -16.19 -14.53
C HIS A 381 -10.58 -16.44 -14.72
N ILE A 382 -9.87 -16.81 -13.64
CA ILE A 382 -8.44 -17.14 -13.68
C ILE A 382 -8.16 -18.22 -14.72
N GLY A 383 -8.98 -19.28 -14.75
CA GLY A 383 -8.90 -20.36 -15.71
C GLY A 383 -8.90 -19.87 -17.16
N ASN A 384 -9.70 -18.85 -17.47
CA ASN A 384 -9.83 -18.27 -18.82
C ASN A 384 -8.82 -17.14 -19.13
N LEU A 385 -8.01 -16.68 -18.17
CA LEU A 385 -7.06 -15.58 -18.37
C LEU A 385 -5.93 -15.92 -19.35
N PHE A 386 -5.49 -17.17 -19.38
CA PHE A 386 -4.34 -17.62 -20.17
C PHE A 386 -4.79 -18.58 -21.28
N ILE A 387 -4.01 -18.63 -22.37
CA ILE A 387 -4.26 -19.48 -23.54
C ILE A 387 -4.38 -20.95 -23.09
N ASP A 388 -5.25 -21.71 -23.77
CA ASP A 388 -5.54 -23.13 -23.50
C ASP A 388 -6.01 -23.42 -22.07
N ARG A 389 -6.63 -22.41 -21.43
CA ARG A 389 -7.04 -22.47 -20.01
C ARG A 389 -5.91 -22.84 -19.04
N LYS A 390 -4.66 -22.47 -19.37
CA LYS A 390 -3.50 -22.70 -18.51
C LYS A 390 -3.62 -22.05 -17.13
N GLY A 391 -4.53 -21.09 -16.95
CA GLY A 391 -4.87 -20.51 -15.64
C GLY A 391 -5.31 -21.53 -14.60
N ASN A 392 -5.95 -22.64 -15.02
CA ASN A 392 -6.34 -23.73 -14.12
C ASN A 392 -5.12 -24.47 -13.52
N GLN A 393 -3.96 -24.38 -14.18
CA GLN A 393 -2.73 -25.02 -13.72
C GLN A 393 -1.96 -24.14 -12.73
N TRP A 394 -2.23 -22.83 -12.75
CA TRP A 394 -1.60 -21.85 -11.88
C TRP A 394 -1.93 -22.16 -10.41
N ILE A 395 -0.90 -22.16 -9.56
CA ILE A 395 -1.02 -22.52 -8.14
C ILE A 395 -2.04 -21.65 -7.39
N VAL A 396 -2.22 -20.38 -7.76
CA VAL A 396 -3.24 -19.50 -7.16
C VAL A 396 -4.65 -20.06 -7.37
N SER A 397 -4.97 -20.54 -8.57
CA SER A 397 -6.28 -21.14 -8.87
C SER A 397 -6.51 -22.43 -8.07
N LYS A 398 -5.47 -23.26 -7.95
CA LYS A 398 -5.54 -24.54 -7.21
C LYS A 398 -5.70 -24.31 -5.70
N ALA A 399 -4.97 -23.33 -5.16
CA ALA A 399 -5.01 -22.94 -3.76
C ALA A 399 -6.38 -22.36 -3.38
N LEU A 400 -6.94 -21.48 -4.20
CA LEU A 400 -8.28 -20.89 -3.99
C LEU A 400 -9.36 -21.96 -3.84
N LYS A 401 -9.31 -23.02 -4.67
CA LYS A 401 -10.26 -24.13 -4.60
C LYS A 401 -10.25 -24.82 -3.24
N LYS A 402 -9.10 -24.82 -2.56
CA LYS A 402 -8.87 -25.41 -1.24
C LYS A 402 -9.02 -24.41 -0.08
N GLY A 403 -9.51 -23.20 -0.33
CA GLY A 403 -9.64 -22.20 0.73
C GLY A 403 -8.36 -21.50 1.15
N ILE A 404 -7.33 -21.57 0.29
CA ILE A 404 -6.03 -20.97 0.50
C ILE A 404 -5.87 -19.75 -0.43
N GLY A 405 -5.65 -18.58 0.14
CA GLY A 405 -5.23 -17.39 -0.59
C GLY A 405 -3.70 -17.34 -0.73
N ILE A 406 -3.19 -16.87 -1.87
CA ILE A 406 -1.78 -16.54 -2.06
C ILE A 406 -1.68 -15.04 -2.35
N HIS A 407 -0.96 -14.31 -1.50
CA HIS A 407 -0.83 -12.86 -1.61
C HIS A 407 0.63 -12.42 -1.66
N HIS A 408 1.06 -12.00 -2.85
CA HIS A 408 2.32 -11.30 -3.05
C HIS A 408 2.21 -10.35 -4.25
N GLY A 409 3.11 -9.37 -4.33
CA GLY A 409 3.10 -8.31 -5.36
C GLY A 409 3.25 -8.75 -6.83
N LEU A 410 3.27 -10.05 -7.11
CA LEU A 410 3.30 -10.62 -8.46
C LEU A 410 1.99 -11.33 -8.86
N VAL A 411 0.97 -11.31 -7.99
CA VAL A 411 -0.40 -11.65 -8.35
C VAL A 411 -1.08 -10.37 -8.87
N PRO A 412 -1.89 -10.39 -9.95
CA PRO A 412 -2.62 -9.19 -10.39
C PRO A 412 -3.43 -8.54 -9.27
N LYS A 413 -3.42 -7.21 -9.18
CA LYS A 413 -3.99 -6.45 -8.06
C LYS A 413 -5.47 -6.77 -7.81
N TYR A 414 -6.28 -6.86 -8.86
CA TYR A 414 -7.70 -7.19 -8.74
C TYR A 414 -7.94 -8.59 -8.15
N ILE A 415 -7.05 -9.55 -8.43
CA ILE A 415 -7.07 -10.89 -7.84
C ILE A 415 -6.62 -10.82 -6.37
N GLN A 416 -5.57 -10.04 -6.05
CA GLN A 416 -5.15 -9.83 -4.66
C GLN A 416 -6.26 -9.22 -3.81
N GLN A 417 -6.95 -8.19 -4.32
CA GLN A 417 -8.07 -7.55 -3.63
C GLN A 417 -9.21 -8.54 -3.36
N GLU A 418 -9.58 -9.37 -4.34
CA GLU A 418 -10.61 -10.39 -4.15
C GLU A 418 -10.16 -11.48 -3.15
N ILE A 419 -8.90 -11.94 -3.21
CA ILE A 419 -8.33 -12.88 -2.22
C ILE A 419 -8.43 -12.31 -0.81
N ILE A 420 -8.07 -11.04 -0.63
CA ILE A 420 -8.16 -10.35 0.66
C ILE A 420 -9.61 -10.19 1.12
N SER A 421 -10.53 -9.83 0.22
CA SER A 421 -11.96 -9.76 0.52
C SER A 421 -12.47 -11.12 1.01
N LEU A 422 -12.19 -12.19 0.27
CA LEU A 422 -12.61 -13.55 0.63
C LEU A 422 -11.99 -14.04 1.94
N PHE A 423 -10.75 -13.64 2.25
CA PHE A 423 -10.12 -13.96 3.53
C PHE A 423 -10.75 -13.18 4.70
N ASN A 424 -11.00 -11.88 4.51
CA ASN A 424 -11.64 -11.03 5.52
C ASN A 424 -13.12 -11.40 5.75
N GLU A 425 -13.81 -11.96 4.74
CA GLU A 425 -15.14 -12.55 4.84
C GLU A 425 -15.13 -13.95 5.50
N GLY A 426 -13.94 -14.51 5.80
CA GLY A 426 -13.78 -15.82 6.41
C GLY A 426 -14.03 -17.00 5.48
N VAL A 427 -14.20 -16.76 4.17
CA VAL A 427 -14.34 -17.78 3.12
C VAL A 427 -13.01 -18.51 2.92
N LEU A 428 -11.91 -17.78 2.84
CA LEU A 428 -10.56 -18.36 2.87
C LEU A 428 -10.08 -18.41 4.31
N LYS A 429 -9.58 -19.57 4.77
CA LYS A 429 -9.08 -19.75 6.13
C LYS A 429 -7.57 -19.60 6.26
N VAL A 430 -6.85 -19.77 5.16
CA VAL A 430 -5.39 -19.67 5.12
C VAL A 430 -4.98 -18.64 4.09
N LEU A 431 -4.09 -17.71 4.47
CA LEU A 431 -3.48 -16.76 3.56
C LEU A 431 -1.95 -16.90 3.60
N ILE A 432 -1.33 -17.29 2.49
CA ILE A 432 0.12 -17.40 2.37
C ILE A 432 0.66 -16.15 1.69
N CYS A 433 1.58 -15.45 2.33
CA CYS A 433 2.04 -14.15 1.84
C CYS A 433 3.54 -13.92 2.04
N THR A 434 4.04 -12.85 1.41
CA THR A 434 5.34 -12.26 1.75
C THR A 434 5.16 -10.99 2.57
N THR A 435 6.21 -10.19 2.75
CA THR A 435 6.16 -8.86 3.39
C THR A 435 5.18 -7.89 2.74
N THR A 436 4.73 -8.14 1.52
CA THR A 436 3.68 -7.31 0.88
C THR A 436 2.38 -7.21 1.68
N ILE A 437 2.09 -8.13 2.59
CA ILE A 437 0.92 -8.00 3.49
C ILE A 437 1.10 -6.88 4.53
N THR A 438 2.33 -6.50 4.84
CA THR A 438 2.59 -5.38 5.76
C THR A 438 2.42 -4.03 5.07
N GLU A 439 2.59 -3.97 3.75
CA GLU A 439 2.60 -2.75 2.95
C GLU A 439 1.20 -2.27 2.55
N GLY A 440 0.37 -1.90 3.53
CA GLY A 440 -0.90 -1.21 3.29
C GLY A 440 -2.06 -2.11 2.85
N VAL A 441 -2.10 -3.36 3.33
CA VAL A 441 -3.26 -4.26 3.19
C VAL A 441 -4.01 -4.31 4.51
N ASN A 442 -5.31 -4.02 4.52
CA ASN A 442 -6.14 -4.11 5.71
C ASN A 442 -6.68 -5.54 5.95
N THR A 443 -5.77 -6.42 6.36
CA THR A 443 -6.08 -7.79 6.76
C THR A 443 -5.38 -8.14 8.06
N THR A 444 -6.06 -8.95 8.86
CA THR A 444 -5.55 -9.52 10.11
C THR A 444 -6.12 -10.93 10.29
N ALA A 445 -5.44 -11.79 11.03
CA ALA A 445 -5.90 -13.14 11.32
C ALA A 445 -5.73 -13.45 12.81
N LYS A 446 -6.48 -14.41 13.36
CA LYS A 446 -6.26 -14.86 14.74
C LYS A 446 -4.82 -15.33 14.94
N ASN A 447 -4.27 -15.99 13.93
CA ASN A 447 -2.93 -16.58 13.96
C ASN A 447 -2.03 -16.07 12.83
N ILE A 448 -0.75 -15.89 13.13
CA ILE A 448 0.33 -15.74 12.15
C ILE A 448 1.32 -16.87 12.35
N ILE A 449 1.71 -17.53 11.27
CA ILE A 449 2.80 -18.51 11.25
C ILE A 449 3.99 -17.87 10.53
N VAL A 450 5.09 -17.70 11.25
CA VAL A 450 6.30 -17.07 10.72
C VAL A 450 7.31 -18.14 10.34
N LEU A 451 7.51 -18.31 9.03
CA LEU A 451 8.40 -19.34 8.50
C LEU A 451 9.84 -18.87 8.32
N SER A 452 10.12 -17.57 8.37
CA SER A 452 11.49 -17.07 8.19
C SER A 452 11.71 -15.74 8.88
N GLY A 453 12.91 -15.52 9.41
CA GLY A 453 13.41 -14.22 9.86
C GLY A 453 13.96 -13.34 8.73
N LYS A 454 13.60 -13.60 7.46
CA LYS A 454 14.17 -12.93 6.28
C LYS A 454 13.11 -12.28 5.38
N LYS A 455 13.47 -11.20 4.69
CA LYS A 455 12.77 -10.59 3.54
C LYS A 455 13.61 -10.82 2.28
N GLY A 456 13.12 -11.61 1.34
CA GLY A 456 13.92 -12.08 0.22
C GLY A 456 15.06 -12.98 0.71
N THR A 457 16.29 -12.49 0.59
CA THR A 457 17.52 -13.14 1.09
C THR A 457 18.13 -12.44 2.30
N LYS A 458 17.63 -11.25 2.66
CA LYS A 458 18.15 -10.38 3.73
C LYS A 458 17.42 -10.64 5.05
N ASP A 459 18.12 -10.53 6.18
CA ASP A 459 17.52 -10.70 7.52
C ASP A 459 16.59 -9.54 7.85
N LEU A 460 15.42 -9.78 8.43
CA LEU A 460 14.44 -8.74 8.77
C LEU A 460 15.01 -7.72 9.78
N LYS A 461 14.57 -6.47 9.64
CA LYS A 461 14.71 -5.46 10.70
C LYS A 461 13.64 -5.66 11.78
N LYS A 462 13.84 -5.06 12.95
CA LYS A 462 12.86 -5.12 14.05
C LYS A 462 11.54 -4.53 13.59
N PHE A 463 11.60 -3.39 12.92
CA PHE A 463 10.44 -2.74 12.32
C PHE A 463 9.65 -3.66 11.35
N ASP A 464 10.33 -4.37 10.44
CA ASP A 464 9.64 -5.29 9.51
C ASP A 464 8.92 -6.40 10.27
N ALA A 465 9.58 -6.96 11.30
CA ALA A 465 9.01 -8.02 12.11
C ALA A 465 7.78 -7.55 12.92
N GLN A 466 7.85 -6.37 13.55
CA GLN A 466 6.71 -5.77 14.28
C GLN A 466 5.50 -5.53 13.39
N ASN A 467 5.71 -5.16 12.12
CA ASN A 467 4.62 -5.00 11.16
C ASN A 467 4.00 -6.34 10.74
N ILE A 468 4.80 -7.41 10.63
CA ILE A 468 4.28 -8.77 10.42
C ILE A 468 3.42 -9.17 11.62
N GLU A 469 3.96 -9.08 12.83
CA GLU A 469 3.23 -9.39 14.07
C GLU A 469 1.97 -8.52 14.24
N GLY A 470 2.00 -7.29 13.76
CA GLY A 470 0.87 -6.35 13.69
C GLY A 470 -0.37 -6.88 12.97
N ARG A 471 -0.26 -7.98 12.20
CA ARG A 471 -1.38 -8.61 11.51
C ARG A 471 -2.05 -9.72 12.35
N ALA A 472 -1.53 -10.01 13.55
CA ALA A 472 -2.08 -11.00 14.46
C ALA A 472 -3.15 -10.36 15.35
N GLY A 473 -4.34 -10.93 15.32
CA GLY A 473 -5.54 -10.41 15.94
C GLY A 473 -6.15 -9.22 15.17
N ARG A 474 -7.47 -9.05 15.28
CA ARG A 474 -8.24 -7.99 14.63
C ARG A 474 -9.00 -7.22 15.68
N PHE A 475 -8.83 -5.90 15.74
CA PHE A 475 -9.65 -5.07 16.62
C PHE A 475 -11.14 -5.29 16.27
N MET A 476 -11.98 -5.42 17.29
CA MET A 476 -13.40 -5.81 17.20
C MET A 476 -13.71 -7.28 16.90
N GLU A 477 -12.73 -8.14 16.66
CA GLU A 477 -12.97 -9.59 16.56
C GLU A 477 -12.13 -10.40 17.56
N HIS A 478 -10.92 -9.91 17.86
CA HIS A 478 -9.96 -10.57 18.71
C HIS A 478 -9.37 -9.57 19.70
N TYR A 479 -9.37 -9.92 20.99
CA TYR A 479 -8.63 -9.17 22.01
C TYR A 479 -7.15 -9.56 22.02
N LYS A 480 -6.85 -10.79 21.59
CA LYS A 480 -5.51 -11.32 21.49
C LYS A 480 -5.27 -12.11 20.20
N GLY A 481 -4.15 -11.86 19.52
CA GLY A 481 -3.64 -12.65 18.40
C GLY A 481 -2.52 -13.61 18.82
N ARG A 482 -2.20 -14.60 17.99
CA ARG A 482 -1.11 -15.56 18.23
C ARG A 482 -0.09 -15.54 17.10
N ILE A 483 1.19 -15.64 17.44
CA ILE A 483 2.32 -15.64 16.52
C ILE A 483 3.12 -16.92 16.75
N PHE A 484 3.02 -17.84 15.81
CA PHE A 484 3.76 -19.09 15.80
C PHE A 484 5.10 -18.89 15.09
N ILE A 485 6.19 -18.86 15.86
CA ILE A 485 7.54 -18.58 15.36
C ILE A 485 8.24 -19.92 15.08
N MET A 486 8.48 -20.23 13.80
CA MET A 486 9.18 -21.44 13.34
C MET A 486 10.61 -21.17 12.86
N ASP A 487 11.10 -19.93 13.03
CA ASP A 487 12.46 -19.53 12.73
C ASP A 487 13.00 -18.65 13.86
N LYS A 488 14.09 -19.07 14.48
CA LYS A 488 14.69 -18.37 15.63
C LYS A 488 15.24 -17.00 15.23
N GLU A 489 15.64 -16.82 13.97
CA GLU A 489 16.15 -15.53 13.50
C GLU A 489 15.07 -14.44 13.58
N PHE A 490 13.79 -14.78 13.31
CA PHE A 490 12.69 -13.82 13.46
C PHE A 490 12.58 -13.27 14.88
N ARG A 491 12.73 -14.15 15.88
CA ARG A 491 12.71 -13.76 17.29
C ARG A 491 13.90 -12.87 17.66
N LYS A 492 15.06 -13.08 17.06
CA LYS A 492 16.20 -12.19 17.24
C LYS A 492 15.93 -10.80 16.66
N CYS A 493 15.30 -10.73 15.48
CA CYS A 493 14.92 -9.45 14.85
C CYS A 493 14.00 -8.63 15.77
N ILE A 494 12.95 -9.23 16.33
CA ILE A 494 11.99 -8.54 17.22
C ILE A 494 12.65 -8.03 18.49
N ASN A 495 13.56 -8.81 19.07
CA ASN A 495 14.30 -8.42 20.26
C ASN A 495 15.55 -7.57 19.94
N GLY A 496 15.70 -7.16 18.69
CA GLY A 496 16.79 -6.30 18.24
C GLY A 496 16.69 -4.87 18.77
N GLN A 497 17.68 -4.06 18.39
CA GLN A 497 17.63 -2.62 18.64
C GLN A 497 16.64 -1.95 17.68
N ASP A 498 15.96 -0.91 18.16
CA ASP A 498 15.07 -0.12 17.33
C ASP A 498 15.86 0.65 16.26
N GLU A 499 15.32 0.66 15.05
CA GLU A 499 15.83 1.50 13.99
C GLU A 499 15.46 2.97 14.25
N ILE A 500 16.43 3.88 14.11
CA ILE A 500 16.18 5.32 14.19
C ILE A 500 15.92 5.84 12.79
N LEU A 501 14.72 6.39 12.58
CA LEU A 501 14.35 7.02 11.32
C LEU A 501 15.26 8.23 11.04
N ARG A 502 15.78 8.33 9.81
CA ARG A 502 16.62 9.43 9.37
C ARG A 502 15.95 10.21 8.25
N HIS A 503 16.25 11.49 8.12
CA HIS A 503 15.80 12.29 6.99
C HIS A 503 16.98 12.81 6.18
N LYS A 504 17.08 12.39 4.91
CA LYS A 504 18.24 12.65 4.03
C LYS A 504 18.54 14.15 3.87
N PHE A 505 17.52 14.99 3.65
CA PHE A 505 17.68 16.45 3.52
C PHE A 505 18.16 17.16 4.80
N PHE A 506 18.11 16.51 5.96
CA PHE A 506 18.52 17.08 7.25
C PHE A 506 19.77 16.37 7.81
N ASP A 507 20.40 15.49 7.02
CA ASP A 507 21.63 14.82 7.38
C ASP A 507 22.77 15.31 6.50
N ARG A 508 23.69 16.10 7.08
CA ARG A 508 24.82 16.67 6.34
C ARG A 508 25.74 15.62 5.74
N ASN A 509 25.90 14.48 6.42
CA ASN A 509 26.84 13.43 6.02
C ASN A 509 26.20 12.36 5.13
N ALA A 510 24.89 12.45 4.89
CA ALA A 510 24.23 11.56 3.95
C ALA A 510 24.74 11.82 2.53
N GLU A 511 25.00 10.73 1.80
CA GLU A 511 25.20 10.74 0.36
C GLU A 511 23.90 11.23 -0.30
N LYS A 512 23.99 12.26 -1.14
CA LYS A 512 22.83 12.91 -1.79
C LYS A 512 22.99 12.84 -3.30
N GLN A 513 21.91 12.46 -3.98
CA GLN A 513 21.85 12.54 -5.44
C GLN A 513 21.62 14.00 -5.85
N ASP A 514 21.86 14.35 -7.12
CA ASP A 514 21.66 15.72 -7.62
C ASP A 514 20.26 16.28 -7.28
N VAL A 515 19.22 15.44 -7.39
CA VAL A 515 17.83 15.80 -7.06
C VAL A 515 17.65 16.09 -5.55
N ASP A 516 18.38 15.40 -4.68
CA ASP A 516 18.36 15.66 -3.25
C ASP A 516 19.14 16.96 -2.92
N ILE A 517 20.25 17.22 -3.63
CA ILE A 517 21.12 18.38 -3.41
C ILE A 517 20.37 19.69 -3.69
N ILE A 518 19.58 19.73 -4.77
CA ILE A 518 18.82 20.92 -5.17
C ILE A 518 17.81 21.34 -4.08
N LEU A 519 17.15 20.36 -3.47
CA LEU A 519 16.07 20.58 -2.50
C LEU A 519 16.57 20.73 -1.06
N THR A 520 17.81 20.32 -0.78
CA THR A 520 18.38 20.39 0.56
C THR A 520 18.85 21.82 0.88
N ASP A 521 18.58 22.28 2.10
CA ASP A 521 19.12 23.55 2.62
C ASP A 521 20.66 23.47 2.71
N SER A 522 21.35 24.55 2.32
CA SER A 522 22.82 24.66 2.35
C SER A 522 23.45 24.29 3.70
N ALA A 523 22.74 24.49 4.81
CA ALA A 523 23.21 24.07 6.14
C ALA A 523 23.45 22.55 6.27
N TYR A 524 22.77 21.74 5.45
CA TYR A 524 22.87 20.27 5.43
C TYR A 524 23.60 19.74 4.19
N LEU A 525 24.36 20.59 3.50
CA LEU A 525 25.23 20.19 2.39
C LEU A 525 26.71 20.13 2.83
N THR A 526 27.46 19.19 2.25
CA THR A 526 28.93 19.22 2.31
C THR A 526 29.47 20.26 1.33
N GLN A 527 30.74 20.67 1.47
CA GLN A 527 31.36 21.61 0.53
C GLN A 527 31.34 21.08 -0.92
N GLU A 528 31.56 19.79 -1.10
CA GLU A 528 31.47 19.12 -2.40
C GLU A 528 30.06 19.18 -2.98
N GLN A 529 29.03 18.93 -2.16
CA GLN A 529 27.64 19.01 -2.57
C GLN A 529 27.21 20.45 -2.89
N MET A 530 27.73 21.44 -2.17
CA MET A 530 27.51 22.86 -2.49
C MET A 530 28.13 23.24 -3.82
N ALA A 531 29.37 22.83 -4.08
CA ALA A 531 30.01 23.04 -5.39
C ALA A 531 29.23 22.36 -6.52
N ARG A 532 28.71 21.15 -6.28
CA ARG A 532 27.83 20.46 -7.24
C ARG A 532 26.53 21.21 -7.47
N ARG A 533 25.91 21.80 -6.43
CA ARG A 533 24.71 22.63 -6.57
C ARG A 533 24.96 23.85 -7.47
N GLU A 534 26.06 24.56 -7.27
CA GLU A 534 26.42 25.70 -8.12
C GLU A 534 26.60 25.28 -9.59
N GLN A 535 27.19 24.10 -9.85
CA GLN A 535 27.27 23.55 -11.20
C GLN A 535 25.88 23.27 -11.79
N LEU A 536 24.96 22.69 -11.02
CA LEU A 536 23.59 22.41 -11.45
C LEU A 536 22.82 23.70 -11.77
N ASP A 537 23.01 24.75 -10.97
CA ASP A 537 22.41 26.07 -11.20
C ASP A 537 22.98 26.73 -12.46
N GLN A 538 24.29 26.61 -12.72
CA GLN A 538 24.91 27.06 -13.97
C GLN A 538 24.39 26.28 -15.19
N ILE A 539 24.21 24.97 -15.06
CA ILE A 539 23.64 24.12 -16.11
C ILE A 539 22.22 24.58 -16.45
N LYS A 540 21.39 24.84 -15.44
CA LYS A 540 20.03 25.36 -15.63
C LYS A 540 20.04 26.73 -16.32
N GLY A 541 20.99 27.60 -15.95
CA GLY A 541 21.18 28.91 -16.57
C GLY A 541 21.83 28.92 -17.96
N SER A 542 22.39 27.79 -18.42
CA SER A 542 23.18 27.72 -19.66
C SER A 542 22.35 27.83 -20.95
N GLY A 543 21.03 27.65 -20.86
CA GLY A 543 20.15 27.55 -22.02
C GLY A 543 20.28 26.23 -22.79
N ALA A 544 20.91 25.20 -22.22
CA ALA A 544 21.05 23.88 -22.84
C ALA A 544 19.69 23.21 -23.17
N MET A 545 18.64 23.58 -22.46
CA MET A 545 17.27 23.06 -22.59
C MET A 545 16.29 24.10 -22.01
N PRO A 546 15.02 24.16 -22.45
CA PRO A 546 14.01 25.03 -21.83
C PRO A 546 13.89 24.81 -20.32
N ASN A 547 13.73 25.89 -19.55
CA ASN A 547 13.69 25.84 -18.08
C ASN A 547 12.57 24.94 -17.52
N ALA A 548 11.41 24.90 -18.19
CA ALA A 548 10.28 24.05 -17.80
C ALA A 548 10.69 22.56 -17.73
N CYS A 549 11.52 22.08 -18.66
CA CYS A 549 12.00 20.70 -18.68
C CYS A 549 12.83 20.32 -17.44
N PHE A 550 13.48 21.30 -16.78
CA PHE A 550 14.22 21.04 -15.55
C PHE A 550 13.29 20.83 -14.35
N GLU A 551 12.12 21.49 -14.34
CA GLU A 551 11.18 21.51 -13.23
C GLU A 551 10.22 20.30 -13.19
N GLU A 552 9.96 19.65 -14.32
CA GLU A 552 9.12 18.43 -14.40
C GLU A 552 9.96 17.14 -14.27
N PHE A 553 9.38 15.99 -13.94
CA PHE A 553 10.14 14.74 -13.73
C PHE A 553 11.31 14.91 -12.73
N ARG A 554 11.00 15.52 -11.57
CA ARG A 554 11.96 15.94 -10.52
C ARG A 554 12.82 14.82 -9.93
N THR A 555 12.52 13.56 -10.23
CA THR A 555 13.30 12.38 -9.81
C THR A 555 14.46 12.03 -10.76
N ILE A 556 14.60 12.71 -11.90
CA ILE A 556 15.66 12.47 -12.89
C ILE A 556 16.67 13.63 -12.87
N SER A 557 17.97 13.32 -12.94
CA SER A 557 19.04 14.32 -12.88
C SER A 557 19.07 15.20 -14.13
N TYR A 558 19.62 16.42 -13.98
CA TYR A 558 19.75 17.37 -15.08
C TYR A 558 20.62 16.84 -16.22
N ASP A 559 21.70 16.13 -15.90
CA ASP A 559 22.59 15.54 -16.91
C ASP A 559 21.86 14.51 -17.79
N ASP A 560 21.05 13.63 -17.18
CA ASP A 560 20.27 12.63 -17.91
C ASP A 560 19.23 13.30 -18.83
N LYS A 561 18.58 14.37 -18.35
CA LYS A 561 17.63 15.17 -19.15
C LYS A 561 18.31 15.83 -20.34
N ILE A 562 19.46 16.48 -20.13
CA ILE A 562 20.22 17.15 -21.18
C ILE A 562 20.75 16.15 -22.21
N TYR A 563 21.24 14.99 -21.76
CA TYR A 563 21.66 13.92 -22.66
C TYR A 563 20.52 13.50 -23.60
N LEU A 564 19.34 13.24 -23.04
CA LEU A 564 18.18 12.82 -23.82
C LEU A 564 17.68 13.94 -24.75
N TYR A 565 17.64 15.19 -24.28
CA TYR A 565 17.26 16.35 -25.09
C TYR A 565 18.19 16.52 -26.31
N ASN A 566 19.51 16.45 -26.09
CA ASN A 566 20.50 16.50 -27.16
C ASN A 566 20.42 15.30 -28.12
N THR A 567 19.99 14.13 -27.63
CA THR A 567 19.78 12.94 -28.45
C THR A 567 18.59 13.13 -29.38
N ILE A 568 17.47 13.65 -28.85
CA ILE A 568 16.27 14.02 -29.62
C ILE A 568 16.61 15.10 -30.66
N ALA A 569 17.40 16.10 -30.28
CA ALA A 569 17.82 17.17 -31.20
C ALA A 569 18.65 16.69 -32.41
N ARG A 570 19.22 15.48 -32.33
CA ARG A 570 20.00 14.85 -33.40
C ARG A 570 19.19 13.87 -34.25
N PHE A 571 17.89 13.72 -33.99
CA PHE A 571 17.04 12.82 -34.75
C PHE A 571 16.99 13.21 -36.23
N SER A 572 17.12 12.20 -37.10
CA SER A 572 16.95 12.41 -38.54
C SER A 572 15.47 12.62 -38.88
N PHE A 573 15.18 13.13 -40.08
CA PHE A 573 13.80 13.20 -40.59
C PHE A 573 13.10 11.82 -40.56
N ALA A 574 13.83 10.74 -40.82
CA ALA A 574 13.31 9.38 -40.73
C ALA A 574 12.95 8.99 -39.29
N ASP A 575 13.72 9.45 -38.29
CA ASP A 575 13.45 9.17 -36.88
C ASP A 575 12.22 9.93 -36.38
N HIS A 576 12.09 11.22 -36.71
CA HIS A 576 10.86 11.97 -36.44
C HIS A 576 9.64 11.30 -37.10
N ASN A 577 9.76 10.77 -38.32
CA ASN A 577 8.67 10.04 -38.96
C ASN A 577 8.31 8.74 -38.24
N LYS A 578 9.28 8.01 -37.65
CA LYS A 578 8.98 6.82 -36.85
C LYS A 578 8.15 7.17 -35.61
N ILE A 579 8.47 8.28 -34.94
CA ILE A 579 7.71 8.77 -33.77
C ILE A 579 6.31 9.22 -34.19
N LYS A 580 6.18 10.02 -35.26
CA LYS A 580 4.88 10.45 -35.80
C LYS A 580 4.00 9.26 -36.21
N GLU A 581 4.58 8.25 -36.85
CA GLU A 581 3.85 7.04 -37.24
C GLU A 581 3.44 6.20 -36.02
N LEU A 582 4.27 6.13 -34.97
CA LEU A 582 3.88 5.52 -33.69
C LEU A 582 2.67 6.23 -33.09
N ILE A 583 2.72 7.56 -32.97
CA ILE A 583 1.62 8.38 -32.43
C ILE A 583 0.35 8.14 -33.25
N LYS A 584 0.44 8.27 -34.58
CA LYS A 584 -0.70 8.09 -35.49
C LYS A 584 -1.32 6.70 -35.38
N ARG A 585 -0.52 5.63 -35.39
CA ARG A 585 -1.02 4.26 -35.28
C ARG A 585 -1.62 3.96 -33.92
N PHE A 586 -1.01 4.49 -32.86
CA PHE A 586 -1.52 4.27 -31.51
C PHE A 586 -2.83 5.01 -31.29
N VAL A 587 -2.88 6.32 -31.55
CA VAL A 587 -4.10 7.14 -31.39
C VAL A 587 -5.23 6.66 -32.30
N GLY A 588 -4.95 6.32 -33.56
CA GLY A 588 -5.98 5.93 -34.51
C GLY A 588 -6.41 4.47 -34.45
N GLN A 589 -5.49 3.55 -34.20
CA GLN A 589 -5.73 2.09 -34.33
C GLN A 589 -5.45 1.30 -33.05
N HIS A 590 -4.96 1.93 -31.98
CA HIS A 590 -4.50 1.27 -30.76
C HIS A 590 -3.47 0.16 -31.04
N ARG A 591 -2.65 0.35 -32.08
CA ARG A 591 -1.64 -0.63 -32.53
C ARG A 591 -0.23 -0.17 -32.19
N PRO A 592 0.65 -1.10 -31.77
CA PRO A 592 2.05 -0.78 -31.60
C PRO A 592 2.73 -0.51 -32.94
N TYR A 593 3.76 0.34 -32.91
CA TYR A 593 4.69 0.53 -34.02
C TYR A 593 6.12 0.29 -33.53
N ASN A 594 6.60 -0.95 -33.70
CA ASN A 594 7.89 -1.38 -33.17
C ASN A 594 9.06 -0.45 -33.54
N PRO A 595 9.21 0.08 -34.78
CA PRO A 595 10.33 0.97 -35.10
C PRO A 595 10.34 2.27 -34.28
N GLY A 596 9.16 2.83 -33.96
CA GLY A 596 9.06 4.02 -33.11
C GLY A 596 9.33 3.69 -31.64
N ILE A 597 8.78 2.57 -31.14
CA ILE A 597 9.04 2.10 -29.77
C ILE A 597 10.53 1.79 -29.58
N GLU A 598 11.15 1.11 -30.54
CA GLU A 598 12.58 0.76 -30.51
C GLU A 598 13.45 2.02 -30.50
N LEU A 599 13.12 3.03 -31.30
CA LEU A 599 13.83 4.31 -31.30
C LEU A 599 13.79 4.97 -29.92
N ILE A 600 12.63 4.99 -29.26
CA ILE A 600 12.49 5.52 -27.89
C ILE A 600 13.34 4.68 -26.93
N CYS A 601 13.20 3.34 -26.94
CA CYS A 601 13.97 2.42 -26.10
C CYS A 601 15.48 2.67 -26.21
N GLN A 602 16.01 2.81 -27.43
CA GLN A 602 17.43 3.06 -27.66
C GLN A 602 17.86 4.47 -27.20
N SER A 603 16.98 5.46 -27.31
CA SER A 603 17.27 6.84 -26.87
C SER A 603 17.36 6.94 -25.35
N ILE A 604 16.48 6.24 -24.62
CA ILE A 604 16.49 6.25 -23.16
C ILE A 604 17.53 5.29 -22.56
N ARG A 605 17.98 4.27 -23.30
CA ARG A 605 18.90 3.22 -22.82
C ARG A 605 20.06 3.75 -21.96
N PRO A 606 20.79 4.82 -22.34
CA PRO A 606 21.96 5.29 -21.60
C PRO A 606 21.64 5.91 -20.24
N ILE A 607 20.41 6.40 -20.03
CA ILE A 607 19.97 7.06 -18.79
C ILE A 607 19.21 6.11 -17.85
N ILE A 608 19.04 4.83 -18.24
CA ILE A 608 18.37 3.84 -17.41
C ILE A 608 19.29 3.41 -16.27
N LYS A 609 18.88 3.67 -15.03
CA LYS A 609 19.63 3.29 -13.82
C LYS A 609 19.30 1.88 -13.33
N ASN A 610 18.07 1.42 -13.55
CA ASN A 610 17.62 0.10 -13.12
C ASN A 610 18.20 -1.03 -13.99
N ASP A 611 18.97 -1.94 -13.39
CA ASP A 611 19.66 -3.02 -14.11
C ASP A 611 18.71 -3.94 -14.89
N ASN A 612 17.53 -4.25 -14.33
CA ASN A 612 16.56 -5.11 -15.03
C ASN A 612 16.00 -4.42 -16.27
N LEU A 613 15.60 -3.15 -16.16
CA LEU A 613 15.12 -2.40 -17.32
C LEU A 613 16.24 -2.22 -18.35
N ARG A 614 17.47 -1.93 -17.91
CA ARG A 614 18.65 -1.81 -18.79
C ARG A 614 18.88 -3.10 -19.57
N PHE A 615 18.83 -4.25 -18.89
CA PHE A 615 18.93 -5.56 -19.55
C PHE A 615 17.90 -5.74 -20.68
N TYR A 616 16.65 -5.33 -20.47
CA TYR A 616 15.62 -5.44 -21.50
C TYR A 616 15.81 -4.46 -22.68
N ALA A 617 16.45 -3.32 -22.46
CA ALA A 617 16.76 -2.35 -23.50
C ALA A 617 18.04 -2.68 -24.29
N GLU A 618 19.00 -3.39 -23.66
CA GLU A 618 20.28 -3.77 -24.27
C GLU A 618 20.23 -5.09 -25.03
N ASN A 619 19.39 -6.02 -24.61
CA ASN A 619 19.33 -7.36 -25.19
C ASN A 619 18.11 -7.50 -26.09
N GLY A 620 18.24 -8.27 -27.18
CA GLY A 620 17.18 -8.50 -28.16
C GLY A 620 16.93 -9.99 -28.44
N ASP A 621 15.85 -10.27 -29.16
CA ASP A 621 15.47 -11.65 -29.51
C ASP A 621 16.30 -12.26 -30.65
N GLY A 622 17.22 -11.50 -31.25
CA GLY A 622 18.09 -11.92 -32.36
C GLY A 622 17.37 -12.14 -33.69
N VAL A 623 16.03 -12.18 -33.69
CA VAL A 623 15.19 -12.52 -34.86
C VAL A 623 14.59 -11.27 -35.48
N THR A 624 14.10 -10.33 -34.66
CA THR A 624 13.46 -9.10 -35.12
C THR A 624 14.41 -7.90 -35.15
N GLY A 625 15.60 -8.04 -34.54
CA GLY A 625 16.56 -6.96 -34.34
C GLY A 625 16.16 -5.93 -33.29
N ASN A 626 14.97 -6.07 -32.67
CA ASN A 626 14.51 -5.19 -31.60
C ASN A 626 15.01 -5.65 -30.23
N CYS A 627 15.11 -4.72 -29.29
CA CYS A 627 15.33 -5.06 -27.89
C CYS A 627 14.11 -5.79 -27.30
N TYR A 628 14.32 -6.57 -26.24
CA TYR A 628 13.25 -7.29 -25.54
C TYR A 628 12.16 -6.34 -25.05
N LEU A 629 12.54 -5.12 -24.63
CA LEU A 629 11.61 -4.12 -24.15
C LEU A 629 10.54 -3.77 -25.20
N THR A 630 10.95 -3.57 -26.46
CA THR A 630 10.04 -3.28 -27.57
C THR A 630 9.04 -4.41 -27.78
N GLY A 631 9.49 -5.66 -27.84
CA GLY A 631 8.61 -6.82 -28.00
C GLY A 631 7.60 -6.95 -26.87
N MET A 632 8.02 -6.68 -25.63
CA MET A 632 7.16 -6.76 -24.45
C MET A 632 6.14 -5.61 -24.37
N ILE A 633 6.53 -4.38 -24.70
CA ILE A 633 5.61 -3.24 -24.80
C ILE A 633 4.54 -3.54 -25.85
N SER A 634 4.94 -4.01 -27.03
CA SER A 634 4.00 -4.36 -28.10
C SER A 634 3.04 -5.50 -27.71
N ALA A 635 3.54 -6.53 -27.03
CA ALA A 635 2.69 -7.61 -26.51
C ALA A 635 1.68 -7.12 -25.46
N PHE A 636 2.10 -6.19 -24.60
CA PHE A 636 1.24 -5.59 -23.58
C PHE A 636 0.17 -4.69 -24.20
N ILE A 637 0.52 -3.85 -25.19
CA ILE A 637 -0.46 -3.00 -25.90
C ILE A 637 -1.59 -3.85 -26.50
N LEU A 638 -1.24 -5.00 -27.09
CA LEU A 638 -2.20 -5.85 -27.81
C LEU A 638 -3.10 -6.69 -26.89
N ARG A 639 -2.60 -7.18 -25.75
CA ARG A 639 -3.32 -8.18 -24.92
C ARG A 639 -3.20 -7.97 -23.41
N GLY A 640 -2.72 -6.81 -22.98
CA GLY A 640 -2.50 -6.47 -21.58
C GLY A 640 -1.61 -7.47 -20.84
N PHE A 641 -1.91 -7.67 -19.54
CA PHE A 641 -1.18 -8.61 -18.69
C PHE A 641 -1.22 -10.06 -19.20
N ALA A 642 -2.37 -10.51 -19.72
CA ALA A 642 -2.51 -11.87 -20.24
C ALA A 642 -1.58 -12.13 -21.43
N GLY A 643 -1.36 -11.13 -22.30
CA GLY A 643 -0.37 -11.20 -23.38
C GLY A 643 1.03 -11.50 -22.87
N SER A 644 1.50 -10.69 -21.91
CA SER A 644 2.81 -10.88 -21.28
C SER A 644 2.92 -12.22 -20.55
N ALA A 645 1.88 -12.66 -19.85
CA ALA A 645 1.84 -13.95 -19.17
C ALA A 645 2.00 -15.12 -20.15
N ASN A 646 1.21 -15.15 -21.22
CA ASN A 646 1.27 -16.21 -22.22
C ASN A 646 2.65 -16.33 -22.89
N TYR A 647 3.30 -15.21 -23.18
CA TYR A 647 4.66 -15.19 -23.72
C TYR A 647 5.64 -15.92 -22.78
N TYR A 648 5.65 -15.58 -21.49
CA TYR A 648 6.55 -16.20 -20.52
C TYR A 648 6.15 -17.64 -20.16
N ILE A 649 4.86 -17.97 -20.11
CA ILE A 649 4.40 -19.35 -19.90
C ILE A 649 4.92 -20.27 -21.01
N ASN A 650 4.87 -19.82 -22.27
CA ASN A 650 5.40 -20.59 -23.39
C ASN A 650 6.93 -20.65 -23.40
N LYS A 651 7.62 -19.58 -22.95
CA LYS A 651 9.08 -19.58 -22.86
C LYS A 651 9.61 -20.47 -21.73
N GLU A 652 8.96 -20.46 -20.57
CA GLU A 652 9.43 -21.18 -19.38
C GLU A 652 8.89 -22.62 -19.30
N GLN A 653 7.84 -22.96 -20.05
CA GLN A 653 7.11 -24.23 -19.95
C GLN A 653 6.59 -24.53 -18.53
N ASP A 654 6.38 -23.48 -17.73
CA ASP A 654 5.88 -23.54 -16.36
C ASP A 654 4.96 -22.33 -16.12
N VAL A 655 3.73 -22.59 -15.68
CA VAL A 655 2.72 -21.54 -15.51
C VAL A 655 3.07 -20.59 -14.37
N ASP A 656 3.47 -21.13 -13.21
CA ASP A 656 3.79 -20.33 -12.02
C ASP A 656 4.98 -19.39 -12.30
N LYS A 657 6.05 -19.94 -12.89
CA LYS A 657 7.26 -19.20 -13.29
C LYS A 657 6.96 -18.19 -14.40
N GLY A 658 6.16 -18.58 -15.39
CA GLY A 658 5.76 -17.71 -16.49
C GLY A 658 4.98 -16.48 -16.02
N VAL A 659 3.94 -16.70 -15.21
CA VAL A 659 3.11 -15.64 -14.63
C VAL A 659 3.96 -14.72 -13.73
N ARG A 660 4.82 -15.29 -12.88
CA ARG A 660 5.73 -14.51 -12.03
C ARG A 660 6.67 -13.60 -12.83
N LYS A 661 7.27 -14.09 -13.92
CA LYS A 661 8.13 -13.26 -14.79
C LYS A 661 7.33 -12.15 -15.47
N ALA A 662 6.16 -12.46 -15.99
CA ALA A 662 5.27 -11.49 -16.61
C ALA A 662 4.83 -10.39 -15.63
N ALA A 663 4.38 -10.78 -14.43
CA ALA A 663 3.96 -9.85 -13.38
C ALA A 663 5.11 -8.98 -12.89
N ASN A 664 6.32 -9.54 -12.75
CA ASN A 664 7.48 -8.74 -12.37
C ASN A 664 7.79 -7.67 -13.42
N PHE A 665 7.74 -8.03 -14.71
CA PHE A 665 7.90 -7.06 -15.79
C PHE A 665 6.79 -6.00 -15.77
N VAL A 666 5.52 -6.41 -15.80
CA VAL A 666 4.38 -5.47 -15.91
C VAL A 666 4.28 -4.54 -14.70
N PHE A 667 4.33 -5.09 -13.48
CA PHE A 667 4.03 -4.32 -12.27
C PHE A 667 5.23 -3.56 -11.70
N ASN A 668 6.46 -4.03 -11.92
CA ASN A 668 7.66 -3.37 -11.36
C ASN A 668 8.45 -2.58 -12.41
N ILE A 669 8.32 -2.92 -13.69
CA ILE A 669 9.13 -2.32 -14.76
C ILE A 669 8.25 -1.47 -15.68
N LEU A 670 7.20 -2.05 -16.28
CA LEU A 670 6.40 -1.37 -17.29
C LEU A 670 5.65 -0.15 -16.73
N ARG A 671 4.81 -0.36 -15.71
CA ARG A 671 3.93 0.70 -15.16
C ARG A 671 4.65 1.87 -14.48
N TYR A 672 5.91 1.67 -14.10
CA TYR A 672 6.66 2.68 -13.33
C TYR A 672 7.92 3.11 -14.09
N GLN A 673 8.87 2.19 -14.30
CA GLN A 673 10.16 2.53 -14.89
C GLN A 673 10.03 2.95 -16.36
N VAL A 674 9.29 2.19 -17.16
CA VAL A 674 9.10 2.51 -18.59
C VAL A 674 8.28 3.79 -18.74
N VAL A 675 7.15 3.92 -18.02
CA VAL A 675 6.31 5.13 -18.06
C VAL A 675 7.11 6.37 -17.69
N LYS A 676 7.97 6.31 -16.66
CA LYS A 676 8.82 7.43 -16.25
C LYS A 676 9.77 7.87 -17.37
N TYR A 677 10.55 6.95 -17.95
CA TYR A 677 11.52 7.30 -19.00
C TYR A 677 10.87 7.66 -20.33
N PHE A 678 9.76 7.01 -20.70
CA PHE A 678 8.97 7.39 -21.88
C PHE A 678 8.27 8.73 -21.66
N GLY A 679 7.83 9.02 -20.43
CA GLY A 679 7.27 10.31 -20.03
C GLY A 679 8.28 11.43 -20.18
N LEU A 680 9.50 11.23 -19.69
CA LEU A 680 10.59 12.19 -19.90
C LEU A 680 10.87 12.37 -21.40
N PHE A 681 10.97 11.27 -22.17
CA PHE A 681 11.13 11.36 -23.62
C PHE A 681 10.02 12.20 -24.26
N ASN A 682 8.76 11.97 -23.88
CA ASN A 682 7.62 12.71 -24.41
C ASN A 682 7.72 14.21 -24.15
N LEU A 683 8.01 14.58 -22.90
CA LEU A 683 8.18 15.97 -22.49
C LEU A 683 9.27 16.66 -23.33
N LEU A 684 10.45 16.06 -23.38
CA LEU A 684 11.59 16.62 -24.10
C LEU A 684 11.36 16.69 -25.61
N TYR A 685 10.72 15.66 -26.17
CA TYR A 685 10.34 15.62 -27.58
C TYR A 685 9.37 16.74 -27.94
N LYS A 686 8.34 16.95 -27.12
CA LYS A 686 7.36 18.03 -27.33
C LYS A 686 7.98 19.41 -27.22
N HIS A 687 8.80 19.65 -26.20
CA HIS A 687 9.52 20.92 -26.07
C HIS A 687 10.45 21.18 -27.25
N PHE A 688 11.16 20.15 -27.73
CA PHE A 688 12.05 20.29 -28.89
C PHE A 688 11.27 20.61 -30.17
N ASP A 689 10.21 19.85 -30.47
CA ASP A 689 9.38 20.06 -31.66
C ASP A 689 8.64 21.41 -31.58
N ALA A 690 8.14 21.81 -30.41
CA ALA A 690 7.49 23.11 -30.19
C ALA A 690 8.44 24.27 -30.43
N THR A 691 9.65 24.20 -29.86
CA THR A 691 10.69 25.22 -30.02
C THR A 691 11.16 25.31 -31.47
N SER A 692 11.30 24.17 -32.14
CA SER A 692 11.75 24.11 -33.54
C SER A 692 10.71 24.60 -34.54
N ALA A 693 9.42 24.38 -34.25
CA ALA A 693 8.30 24.82 -35.10
C ALA A 693 7.74 26.21 -34.72
N GLY A 694 8.11 26.76 -33.56
CA GLY A 694 7.60 28.04 -33.07
C GLY A 694 6.12 27.99 -32.66
N VAL A 695 5.65 26.85 -32.16
CA VAL A 695 4.25 26.62 -31.74
C VAL A 695 4.14 26.43 -30.23
N ASN A 696 2.91 26.50 -29.69
CA ASN A 696 2.70 26.16 -28.29
C ASN A 696 2.95 24.65 -28.08
N ILE A 697 3.49 24.27 -26.92
CA ILE A 697 3.75 22.88 -26.56
C ILE A 697 2.48 22.02 -26.58
N ASP A 698 1.35 22.62 -26.21
CA ASP A 698 0.05 21.95 -26.18
C ASP A 698 -0.43 21.54 -27.58
N ASP A 699 0.05 22.23 -28.63
CA ASP A 699 -0.26 21.92 -30.03
C ASP A 699 0.58 20.77 -30.59
N VAL A 700 1.66 20.39 -29.90
CA VAL A 700 2.54 19.30 -30.34
C VAL A 700 1.99 17.96 -29.89
N SER A 701 1.70 17.08 -30.85
CA SER A 701 1.27 15.71 -30.55
C SER A 701 2.44 14.89 -30.02
N GLY A 702 2.26 14.27 -28.86
CA GLY A 702 3.21 13.34 -28.27
C GLY A 702 2.66 11.91 -28.16
N ILE A 703 3.32 11.13 -27.33
CA ILE A 703 2.97 9.74 -26.98
C ILE A 703 2.12 9.65 -25.70
N GLU A 704 1.41 10.72 -25.31
CA GLU A 704 0.59 10.76 -24.09
C GLU A 704 -0.41 9.61 -24.01
N ALA A 705 -1.12 9.34 -25.11
CA ALA A 705 -2.09 8.23 -25.16
C ALA A 705 -1.41 6.88 -24.87
N LEU A 706 -0.19 6.66 -25.38
CA LEU A 706 0.59 5.46 -25.09
C LEU A 706 0.99 5.40 -23.61
N LEU A 707 1.43 6.53 -23.02
CA LEU A 707 1.79 6.60 -21.60
C LEU A 707 0.59 6.25 -20.71
N LEU A 708 -0.59 6.81 -21.00
CA LEU A 708 -1.83 6.51 -20.28
C LEU A 708 -2.16 5.01 -20.34
N ARG A 709 -2.04 4.39 -21.52
CA ARG A 709 -2.24 2.95 -21.69
C ARG A 709 -1.21 2.12 -20.92
N LEU A 710 0.06 2.53 -20.89
CA LEU A 710 1.10 1.79 -20.16
C LEU A 710 0.94 1.90 -18.64
N GLU A 711 0.55 3.07 -18.14
CA GLU A 711 0.38 3.33 -16.71
C GLU A 711 -0.92 2.71 -16.17
N TYR A 712 -2.05 3.06 -16.80
CA TYR A 712 -3.38 2.70 -16.31
C TYR A 712 -3.98 1.48 -17.00
N SER A 713 -3.40 1.00 -18.10
CA SER A 713 -4.08 0.00 -18.95
C SER A 713 -5.44 0.47 -19.47
N ALA A 714 -5.62 1.79 -19.58
CA ALA A 714 -6.86 2.47 -19.96
C ALA A 714 -6.56 3.64 -20.91
N ASP A 715 -7.50 3.97 -21.78
CA ASP A 715 -7.38 5.07 -22.75
C ASP A 715 -8.18 6.31 -22.34
N THR A 716 -9.24 6.12 -21.56
CA THR A 716 -10.23 7.15 -21.22
C THR A 716 -10.22 7.52 -19.74
N LYS A 717 -10.85 8.63 -19.34
CA LYS A 717 -10.87 9.08 -17.94
C LYS A 717 -11.66 8.12 -17.05
N LEU A 718 -12.78 7.63 -17.55
CA LEU A 718 -13.61 6.61 -16.93
C LEU A 718 -12.84 5.29 -16.79
N GLY A 719 -12.18 4.83 -17.87
CA GLY A 719 -11.34 3.64 -17.83
C GLY A 719 -10.21 3.74 -16.80
N ARG A 720 -9.56 4.90 -16.68
CA ARG A 720 -8.52 5.16 -15.66
C ARG A 720 -9.08 5.04 -14.25
N ARG A 721 -10.24 5.65 -13.95
CA ARG A 721 -10.91 5.51 -12.65
C ARG A 721 -11.25 4.06 -12.33
N VAL A 722 -11.73 3.32 -13.33
CA VAL A 722 -12.06 1.89 -13.22
C VAL A 722 -10.81 1.03 -12.96
N SER A 723 -9.70 1.34 -13.62
CA SER A 723 -8.41 0.68 -13.39
C SER A 723 -7.88 0.95 -11.98
N ASP A 724 -8.04 2.18 -11.48
CA ASP A 724 -7.66 2.57 -10.12
C ASP A 724 -8.45 1.85 -9.04
N ILE A 725 -9.75 1.63 -9.27
CA ILE A 725 -10.57 0.78 -8.39
C ILE A 725 -10.03 -0.66 -8.36
N GLY A 726 -9.29 -1.07 -9.39
CA GLY A 726 -8.66 -2.37 -9.51
C GLY A 726 -9.49 -3.33 -10.35
N ALA A 727 -10.05 -2.88 -11.48
CA ALA A 727 -10.78 -3.76 -12.39
C ALA A 727 -9.84 -4.60 -13.29
N SER A 728 -10.40 -5.65 -13.92
CA SER A 728 -9.69 -6.43 -14.95
C SER A 728 -9.50 -5.61 -16.22
N PHE A 729 -8.54 -6.00 -17.06
CA PHE A 729 -8.27 -5.33 -18.33
C PHE A 729 -9.50 -5.25 -19.26
N LYS A 730 -10.30 -6.32 -19.35
CA LYS A 730 -11.51 -6.32 -20.20
C LYS A 730 -12.61 -5.43 -19.63
N VAL A 731 -12.71 -5.34 -18.30
CA VAL A 731 -13.65 -4.40 -17.66
C VAL A 731 -13.23 -2.97 -17.96
N VAL A 732 -11.94 -2.65 -17.86
CA VAL A 732 -11.42 -1.34 -18.27
C VAL A 732 -11.72 -1.05 -19.74
N GLU A 733 -11.48 -2.00 -20.64
CA GLU A 733 -11.78 -1.88 -22.08
C GLU A 733 -13.27 -1.63 -22.35
N TYR A 734 -14.17 -2.30 -21.60
CA TYR A 734 -15.61 -2.04 -21.65
C TYR A 734 -15.95 -0.59 -21.28
N TYR A 735 -15.34 -0.05 -20.21
CA TYR A 735 -15.57 1.33 -19.79
C TYR A 735 -14.91 2.36 -20.72
N ASP A 736 -13.74 2.06 -21.29
CA ASP A 736 -13.11 2.87 -22.34
C ASP A 736 -14.02 2.98 -23.57
N ALA A 737 -14.58 1.85 -24.01
CA ALA A 737 -15.53 1.83 -25.12
C ALA A 737 -16.82 2.61 -24.80
N LYS A 738 -17.31 2.52 -23.56
CA LYS A 738 -18.51 3.23 -23.06
C LYS A 738 -18.32 4.75 -23.08
N GLU A 739 -17.15 5.26 -22.70
CA GLU A 739 -16.84 6.70 -22.74
C GLU A 739 -16.57 7.20 -24.18
N ASN A 740 -15.80 6.45 -24.98
CA ASN A 740 -15.45 6.87 -26.34
C ASN A 740 -16.60 6.77 -27.36
N ASN A 741 -17.56 5.87 -27.15
CA ASN A 741 -18.62 5.57 -28.14
C ASN A 741 -20.01 5.48 -27.50
N PRO A 742 -20.50 6.52 -26.80
CA PRO A 742 -21.73 6.47 -26.01
C PRO A 742 -22.98 6.13 -26.83
N GLU A 743 -23.00 6.50 -28.12
CA GLU A 743 -24.12 6.24 -29.03
C GLU A 743 -24.13 4.81 -29.62
N ASN A 744 -23.00 4.09 -29.58
CA ASN A 744 -22.88 2.75 -30.15
C ASN A 744 -23.26 1.67 -29.12
N GLN A 745 -24.53 1.65 -28.72
CA GLN A 745 -25.04 0.71 -27.71
C GLN A 745 -24.84 -0.76 -28.10
N ASN A 746 -24.85 -1.08 -29.40
CA ASN A 746 -24.62 -2.45 -29.87
C ASN A 746 -23.19 -2.92 -29.56
N MET A 747 -22.17 -2.09 -29.81
CA MET A 747 -20.78 -2.42 -29.48
C MET A 747 -20.58 -2.56 -27.97
N ILE A 748 -21.13 -1.62 -27.18
CA ILE A 748 -21.05 -1.65 -25.70
C ILE A 748 -21.69 -2.93 -25.16
N ARG A 749 -22.88 -3.29 -25.66
CA ARG A 749 -23.59 -4.52 -25.27
C ARG A 749 -22.82 -5.77 -25.68
N GLN A 750 -22.20 -5.78 -26.86
CA GLN A 750 -21.33 -6.88 -27.29
C GLN A 750 -20.15 -7.04 -26.33
N LEU A 751 -19.43 -5.96 -26.00
CA LEU A 751 -18.30 -6.02 -25.05
C LEU A 751 -18.74 -6.53 -23.68
N TYR A 752 -19.87 -6.03 -23.14
CA TYR A 752 -20.43 -6.52 -21.88
C TYR A 752 -20.77 -8.02 -21.94
N ASN A 753 -21.33 -8.50 -23.05
CA ASN A 753 -21.67 -9.92 -23.21
C ASN A 753 -20.43 -10.83 -23.25
N HIS A 754 -19.28 -10.32 -23.70
CA HIS A 754 -18.00 -11.05 -23.72
C HIS A 754 -17.29 -11.09 -22.35
N LEU A 755 -17.75 -10.30 -21.37
CA LEU A 755 -17.27 -10.38 -20.00
C LEU A 755 -17.76 -11.69 -19.37
N ASP A 756 -16.89 -12.31 -18.56
CA ASP A 756 -17.30 -13.47 -17.76
C ASP A 756 -18.07 -13.06 -16.49
N ASP A 757 -18.54 -14.05 -15.74
CA ASP A 757 -19.40 -13.79 -14.57
C ASP A 757 -18.69 -13.03 -13.44
N PHE A 758 -17.36 -13.19 -13.31
CA PHE A 758 -16.56 -12.43 -12.36
C PHE A 758 -16.44 -10.98 -12.80
N GLU A 759 -16.16 -10.75 -14.08
CA GLU A 759 -16.06 -9.42 -14.67
C GLU A 759 -17.39 -8.66 -14.63
N LYS A 760 -18.51 -9.33 -14.96
CA LYS A 760 -19.86 -8.73 -14.84
C LYS A 760 -20.22 -8.36 -13.41
N TYR A 761 -19.88 -9.20 -12.44
CA TYR A 761 -20.07 -8.88 -11.03
C TYR A 761 -19.24 -7.66 -10.60
N ASN A 762 -17.99 -7.56 -11.06
CA ASN A 762 -17.17 -6.39 -10.82
C ASN A 762 -17.76 -5.14 -11.49
N VAL A 763 -18.32 -5.23 -12.71
CA VAL A 763 -19.00 -4.10 -13.35
C VAL A 763 -20.12 -3.57 -12.46
N LEU A 764 -21.01 -4.43 -11.95
CA LEU A 764 -22.10 -4.01 -11.04
C LEU A 764 -21.56 -3.33 -9.78
N LYS A 765 -20.49 -3.86 -9.18
CA LYS A 765 -19.83 -3.25 -8.02
C LYS A 765 -19.25 -1.87 -8.37
N ILE A 766 -18.64 -1.74 -9.55
CA ILE A 766 -18.03 -0.48 -10.01
C ILE A 766 -19.10 0.56 -10.36
N GLU A 767 -20.24 0.16 -10.92
CA GLU A 767 -21.38 1.05 -11.20
C GLU A 767 -22.00 1.64 -9.92
N GLN A 768 -21.81 1.00 -8.76
CA GLN A 768 -22.20 1.58 -7.46
C GLN A 768 -21.18 2.60 -6.93
N LEU A 769 -19.94 2.59 -7.45
CA LEU A 769 -18.86 3.46 -7.01
C LEU A 769 -18.74 4.71 -7.87
N LEU A 770 -18.94 4.57 -9.18
CA LEU A 770 -18.97 5.66 -10.16
C LEU A 770 -20.28 6.44 -10.06
#